data_AF-A0A4Q2Y7L0-F1
#
_entry.id   AF-A0A4Q2Y7L0-F1
#
_cell.length_a   1.000
_cell.length_b   1.000
_cell.length_c   1.000
_cell.angle_alpha   90.00
_cell.angle_beta   90.00
_cell.angle_gamma   90.00
#
_symmetry.space_group_name_H-M   'P 1'
#
loop_
_entity.id
_entity.type
_entity.pdbx_description
1 polymer ?
#
loop_
_entity_poly.entity_id
_entity_poly.type
_entity_poly.pdbx_seq_one_letter_code
_entity_poly.pdbx_strand_id
1 'polypeptide(L)'
;GLNNAQLIRLGGTRSANSLTFSSTGTTALQGGGTSSTLNLGEGGITINAGAGAVTIGATTSGNGTALRFATDQNWTNNSSNPFTVTNSIQSTATSGIQTLTVGGSGDSVFISAIGEGADGQVALTKSGSGTLTVNNSNTYDGVTSILGGIMEVANVANGGSSSSIGAAGADSANLVINGGTLKWTGTSADATNRGFTIGAAGATIDNTNTEALLRFGGVVTGSGNLTKTGTGLLALSGASDYAGKTIISGGIVSARTEQALGTSTGTADGTEVADGAALHLDPGSSGGSGQGSTWVEALSLSGGTLGNISENNRWEGTVALTGINTFAVASGTALTVVGVVSGNGGITKTEEGTLYLAASNSHTGVTTINAGTLRVGSLTNGGDSSGLGAAGSDAANLVLNGGTLWSSITSDNGVNRGFTLGVNGGTIRKDGGILRMGGVVTGSGELRKTGNGTFALSGADNDYTGRTVVTAGIMEARRAESLGAYGSAANGTLVESGGTLKLDPGGTGGSLVDTTWNETAVLNGGRLENGRRNNTWAGGVILQANSAIAADTVGSLTISSVISEEGGSFGFSKEGDGNVISTGLNTFTGTTSVTGGVLEARTTGGFDASTGLSVSTGTFRLGASEVFNDAATVTFGAGGILQTDGFSEILGVVAVNGGGTLDLSGNGGVVRFGDSSGETWSDLLTISGWEGLVTGGGAEQVIFGTDGNALTTDQLSSIRFADPSGFAPGLYDAAILGNGEIVPGSLIPEPSAVLLVAAGSVAAGFRRRRI
;
A
#
# COMPACT_ATOMS: atom_id res chain seq x y z
N GLY A 1 -12.85 -14.31 71.45
CA GLY A 1 -12.46 -14.90 70.15
C GLY A 1 -12.52 -16.40 70.29
N LEU A 2 -13.34 -17.05 69.48
CA LEU A 2 -13.33 -18.50 69.30
C LEU A 2 -12.69 -18.77 67.94
N ASN A 3 -11.72 -19.69 67.86
CA ASN A 3 -10.97 -20.01 66.63
C ASN A 3 -11.72 -20.99 65.70
N ASN A 4 -12.93 -21.42 66.07
CA ASN A 4 -13.71 -22.43 65.34
C ASN A 4 -14.77 -21.78 64.44
N ALA A 5 -15.19 -22.49 63.39
CA ALA A 5 -16.29 -22.07 62.54
C ALA A 5 -17.57 -21.79 63.35
N GLN A 6 -18.27 -20.68 63.04
CA GLN A 6 -19.44 -20.21 63.76
C GLN A 6 -20.63 -20.07 62.81
N LEU A 7 -21.74 -20.73 63.15
CA LEU A 7 -23.04 -20.49 62.52
C LEU A 7 -23.96 -19.79 63.51
N ILE A 8 -24.35 -18.56 63.19
CA ILE A 8 -25.24 -17.71 63.97
C ILE A 8 -26.61 -17.70 63.29
N ARG A 9 -27.64 -18.14 64.01
CA ARG A 9 -29.04 -18.08 63.55
C ARG A 9 -29.74 -16.89 64.18
N LEU A 10 -30.32 -16.00 63.37
CA LEU A 10 -30.98 -14.78 63.84
C LEU A 10 -32.34 -15.08 64.49
N GLY A 11 -33.10 -16.03 63.90
CA GLY A 11 -34.41 -16.44 64.40
C GLY A 11 -35.46 -15.33 64.38
N GLY A 12 -35.39 -14.42 63.40
CA GLY A 12 -36.28 -13.25 63.27
C GLY A 12 -35.53 -11.94 63.02
N THR A 13 -36.26 -10.83 62.98
CA THR A 13 -35.68 -9.49 62.80
C THR A 13 -34.79 -9.12 63.98
N ARG A 14 -33.55 -8.70 63.69
CA ARG A 14 -32.57 -8.23 64.68
C ARG A 14 -32.06 -6.85 64.28
N SER A 15 -31.55 -6.11 65.25
CA SER A 15 -30.88 -4.83 65.02
C SER A 15 -29.52 -4.84 65.71
N ALA A 16 -28.50 -4.27 65.07
CA ALA A 16 -27.17 -4.09 65.62
C ALA A 16 -26.63 -2.72 65.23
N ASN A 17 -26.01 -1.98 66.17
CA ASN A 17 -25.37 -0.72 65.82
C ASN A 17 -24.16 -0.93 64.91
N SER A 18 -23.38 -1.98 65.20
CA SER A 18 -22.24 -2.43 64.40
C SER A 18 -22.08 -3.94 64.49
N LEU A 19 -21.41 -4.53 63.50
CA LEU A 19 -20.94 -5.92 63.53
C LEU A 19 -19.42 -5.94 63.35
N THR A 20 -18.69 -6.56 64.27
CA THR A 20 -17.24 -6.73 64.18
C THR A 20 -16.90 -8.22 64.22
N PHE A 21 -16.16 -8.68 63.22
CA PHE A 21 -15.75 -10.07 63.08
C PHE A 21 -14.23 -10.19 63.25
N SER A 22 -13.81 -11.00 64.23
CA SER A 22 -12.39 -11.28 64.53
C SER A 22 -12.09 -12.77 64.71
N SER A 23 -13.07 -13.66 64.49
CA SER A 23 -12.84 -15.10 64.56
C SER A 23 -11.97 -15.52 63.39
N THR A 24 -10.94 -16.33 63.62
CA THR A 24 -10.10 -16.91 62.56
C THR A 24 -10.82 -18.02 61.79
N GLY A 25 -11.90 -18.58 62.34
CA GLY A 25 -12.76 -19.54 61.67
C GLY A 25 -13.81 -18.87 60.78
N THR A 26 -14.43 -19.63 59.89
CA THR A 26 -15.51 -19.14 59.04
C THR A 26 -16.74 -18.76 59.87
N THR A 27 -17.36 -17.63 59.59
CA THR A 27 -18.55 -17.16 60.31
C THR A 27 -19.72 -16.97 59.34
N ALA A 28 -20.87 -17.56 59.63
CA ALA A 28 -22.09 -17.41 58.84
C ALA A 28 -23.25 -16.89 59.70
N LEU A 29 -23.96 -15.84 59.23
CA LEU A 29 -25.18 -15.32 59.85
C LEU A 29 -26.40 -15.66 58.98
N GLN A 30 -27.33 -16.47 59.48
CA GLN A 30 -28.48 -16.98 58.70
C GLN A 30 -29.81 -16.78 59.43
N GLY A 31 -30.92 -16.83 58.69
CA GLY A 31 -32.27 -16.67 59.25
C GLY A 31 -32.67 -17.73 60.27
N GLY A 32 -32.26 -18.99 60.06
CA GLY A 32 -32.47 -20.08 61.02
C GLY A 32 -33.84 -20.75 60.96
N GLY A 33 -34.40 -20.96 59.76
CA GLY A 33 -35.67 -21.65 59.52
C GLY A 33 -36.74 -20.77 58.88
N THR A 34 -36.67 -19.45 59.06
CA THR A 34 -37.40 -18.45 58.28
C THR A 34 -36.47 -17.30 57.87
N SER A 35 -36.72 -16.70 56.69
CA SER A 35 -35.98 -15.51 56.26
C SER A 35 -36.09 -14.40 57.31
N SER A 36 -34.95 -13.81 57.66
CA SER A 36 -34.82 -12.81 58.72
C SER A 36 -34.33 -11.47 58.16
N THR A 37 -34.50 -10.41 58.94
CA THR A 37 -33.95 -9.07 58.64
C THR A 37 -32.91 -8.70 59.69
N LEU A 38 -31.81 -8.09 59.28
CA LEU A 38 -30.82 -7.50 60.16
C LEU A 38 -30.71 -6.01 59.85
N ASN A 39 -31.21 -5.19 60.78
CA ASN A 39 -31.10 -3.74 60.72
C ASN A 39 -29.73 -3.30 61.26
N LEU A 40 -28.99 -2.54 60.48
CA LEU A 40 -27.67 -2.03 60.81
C LEU A 40 -27.76 -0.54 61.17
N GLY A 41 -27.08 -0.15 62.25
CA GLY A 41 -26.85 1.25 62.62
C GLY A 41 -25.64 1.84 61.92
N GLU A 42 -25.25 3.05 62.33
CA GLU A 42 -24.15 3.83 61.74
C GLU A 42 -22.78 3.15 61.83
N GLY A 43 -22.60 2.22 62.77
CA GLY A 43 -21.32 1.55 62.99
C GLY A 43 -20.98 0.44 61.98
N GLY A 44 -21.92 0.08 61.09
CA GLY A 44 -21.66 -0.74 59.91
C GLY A 44 -21.11 -2.14 60.20
N ILE A 45 -20.25 -2.63 59.29
CA ILE A 45 -19.67 -3.98 59.33
C ILE A 45 -18.15 -3.87 59.25
N THR A 46 -17.43 -4.55 60.12
CA THR A 46 -15.97 -4.62 60.09
C THR A 46 -15.50 -6.06 60.20
N ILE A 47 -14.80 -6.56 59.18
CA ILE A 47 -14.07 -7.82 59.21
C ILE A 47 -12.59 -7.47 59.47
N ASN A 48 -12.08 -7.86 60.64
CA ASN A 48 -10.73 -7.53 61.04
C ASN A 48 -9.68 -8.37 60.29
N ALA A 49 -8.46 -7.84 60.22
CA ALA A 49 -7.32 -8.59 59.72
C ALA A 49 -7.16 -9.92 60.47
N GLY A 50 -6.90 -11.00 59.72
CA GLY A 50 -6.76 -12.35 60.26
C GLY A 50 -8.09 -13.09 60.55
N ALA A 51 -9.25 -12.45 60.37
CA ALA A 51 -10.53 -13.14 60.50
C ALA A 51 -10.74 -14.18 59.37
N GLY A 52 -11.51 -15.24 59.62
CA GLY A 52 -11.94 -16.20 58.61
C GLY A 52 -12.98 -15.60 57.64
N ALA A 53 -13.42 -16.38 56.65
CA ALA A 53 -14.45 -15.94 55.71
C ALA A 53 -15.77 -15.64 56.43
N VAL A 54 -16.45 -14.57 56.03
CA VAL A 54 -17.73 -14.16 56.63
C VAL A 54 -18.82 -14.19 55.59
N THR A 55 -19.93 -14.86 55.90
CA THR A 55 -21.12 -14.89 55.05
C THR A 55 -22.33 -14.37 55.82
N ILE A 56 -23.05 -13.39 55.26
CA ILE A 56 -24.34 -12.95 55.76
C ILE A 56 -25.43 -13.39 54.79
N GLY A 57 -26.40 -14.12 55.33
CA GLY A 57 -27.50 -14.74 54.63
C GLY A 57 -27.22 -16.18 54.18
N ALA A 58 -28.18 -16.73 53.48
CA ALA A 58 -28.08 -18.01 52.78
C ALA A 58 -28.95 -18.00 51.53
N THR A 59 -28.55 -18.80 50.54
CA THR A 59 -29.36 -19.10 49.34
C THR A 59 -30.36 -20.23 49.58
N THR A 60 -30.25 -20.96 50.70
CA THR A 60 -31.21 -21.99 51.07
C THR A 60 -32.52 -21.36 51.53
N SER A 61 -33.63 -21.85 50.99
CA SER A 61 -34.97 -21.38 51.35
C SER A 61 -35.19 -21.43 52.87
N GLY A 62 -35.76 -20.36 53.42
CA GLY A 62 -35.99 -20.21 54.86
C GLY A 62 -34.76 -19.80 55.68
N ASN A 63 -33.58 -19.59 55.10
CA ASN A 63 -32.39 -19.15 55.84
C ASN A 63 -31.82 -17.80 55.40
N GLY A 64 -32.54 -17.06 54.56
CA GLY A 64 -32.10 -15.75 54.09
C GLY A 64 -31.98 -14.70 55.20
N THR A 65 -31.06 -13.76 55.04
CA THR A 65 -30.87 -12.60 55.93
C THR A 65 -30.82 -11.32 55.11
N ALA A 66 -31.93 -10.59 55.02
CA ALA A 66 -31.94 -9.26 54.39
C ALA A 66 -31.21 -8.25 55.29
N LEU A 67 -30.35 -7.43 54.70
CA LEU A 67 -29.67 -6.32 55.39
C LEU A 67 -30.44 -5.02 55.15
N ARG A 68 -30.71 -4.28 56.23
CA ARG A 68 -31.42 -3.00 56.21
C ARG A 68 -30.63 -1.92 56.93
N PHE A 69 -30.65 -0.69 56.44
CA PHE A 69 -29.99 0.45 57.08
C PHE A 69 -30.77 1.74 56.85
N ALA A 70 -30.73 2.69 57.79
CA ALA A 70 -31.39 3.99 57.66
C ALA A 70 -30.40 5.17 57.67
N THR A 71 -29.11 4.89 57.86
CA THR A 71 -28.00 5.85 57.89
C THR A 71 -26.91 5.36 56.96
N ASP A 72 -25.94 6.22 56.66
CA ASP A 72 -24.74 5.84 55.92
C ASP A 72 -24.07 4.63 56.57
N GLN A 73 -23.52 3.76 55.72
CA GLN A 73 -22.92 2.50 56.10
C GLN A 73 -21.46 2.49 55.67
N ASN A 74 -20.59 2.01 56.56
CA ASN A 74 -19.21 1.68 56.23
C ASN A 74 -18.95 0.20 56.52
N TRP A 75 -18.75 -0.58 55.47
CA TRP A 75 -18.50 -2.01 55.51
C TRP A 75 -17.08 -2.28 55.06
N THR A 76 -16.21 -2.72 55.98
CA THR A 76 -14.80 -2.94 55.68
C THR A 76 -14.42 -4.40 55.79
N ASN A 77 -13.76 -4.94 54.77
CA ASN A 77 -13.09 -6.23 54.84
C ASN A 77 -11.57 -6.02 54.85
N ASN A 78 -10.94 -6.18 56.01
CA ASN A 78 -9.48 -6.14 56.15
C ASN A 78 -8.86 -7.55 56.25
N SER A 79 -9.65 -8.60 56.05
CA SER A 79 -9.18 -9.98 56.01
C SER A 79 -8.73 -10.38 54.60
N SER A 80 -7.84 -11.37 54.50
CA SER A 80 -7.54 -12.05 53.24
C SER A 80 -8.65 -13.00 52.79
N ASN A 81 -9.66 -13.23 53.62
CA ASN A 81 -10.80 -14.10 53.34
C ASN A 81 -12.01 -13.29 52.84
N PRO A 82 -12.89 -13.87 52.02
CA PRO A 82 -14.01 -13.14 51.44
C PRO A 82 -15.08 -12.76 52.47
N PHE A 83 -15.65 -11.58 52.29
CA PHE A 83 -16.92 -11.16 52.91
C PHE A 83 -18.05 -11.31 51.88
N THR A 84 -19.03 -12.17 52.15
CA THR A 84 -20.11 -12.47 51.22
C THR A 84 -21.46 -12.06 51.80
N VAL A 85 -22.27 -11.33 51.02
CA VAL A 85 -23.68 -11.06 51.32
C VAL A 85 -24.54 -11.72 50.27
N THR A 86 -25.44 -12.60 50.70
CA THR A 86 -26.20 -13.49 49.80
C THR A 86 -27.65 -13.07 49.55
N ASN A 87 -28.17 -12.11 50.32
CA ASN A 87 -29.55 -11.64 50.22
C ASN A 87 -29.61 -10.10 50.17
N SER A 88 -30.82 -9.54 50.01
CA SER A 88 -31.03 -8.12 49.68
C SER A 88 -30.38 -7.15 50.66
N ILE A 89 -29.78 -6.10 50.12
CA ILE A 89 -29.26 -4.95 50.86
C ILE A 89 -30.16 -3.76 50.51
N GLN A 90 -30.81 -3.13 51.51
CA GLN A 90 -31.78 -2.06 51.26
C GLN A 90 -31.70 -0.93 52.27
N SER A 91 -31.86 0.31 51.79
CA SER A 91 -32.14 1.44 52.68
C SER A 91 -33.58 1.39 53.17
N THR A 92 -33.79 1.79 54.42
CA THR A 92 -35.09 2.06 55.03
C THR A 92 -35.25 3.53 55.41
N ALA A 93 -34.33 4.40 54.97
CA ALA A 93 -34.47 5.83 55.16
C ALA A 93 -35.72 6.34 54.44
N THR A 94 -36.36 7.37 54.98
CA THR A 94 -37.59 7.97 54.43
C THR A 94 -37.32 9.27 53.66
N SER A 95 -36.06 9.71 53.60
CA SER A 95 -35.60 10.89 52.85
C SER A 95 -34.07 10.87 52.81
N GLY A 96 -33.50 11.47 51.76
CA GLY A 96 -32.06 11.59 51.58
C GLY A 96 -31.41 10.38 50.92
N ILE A 97 -30.18 10.58 50.47
CA ILE A 97 -29.33 9.53 49.90
C ILE A 97 -28.50 8.93 51.04
N GLN A 98 -28.58 7.62 51.22
CA GLN A 98 -27.71 6.89 52.12
C GLN A 98 -26.56 6.24 51.35
N THR A 99 -25.33 6.48 51.78
CA THR A 99 -24.16 5.91 51.13
C THR A 99 -23.79 4.57 51.76
N LEU A 100 -23.79 3.50 50.97
CA LEU A 100 -23.14 2.24 51.30
C LEU A 100 -21.69 2.30 50.85
N THR A 101 -20.77 2.47 51.79
CA THR A 101 -19.33 2.40 51.53
C THR A 101 -18.83 0.98 51.80
N VAL A 102 -18.20 0.37 50.81
CA VAL A 102 -17.51 -0.91 50.93
C VAL A 102 -16.01 -0.68 50.78
N GLY A 103 -15.23 -1.06 51.77
CA GLY A 103 -13.80 -0.76 51.87
C GLY A 103 -12.95 -1.92 52.37
N GLY A 104 -11.67 -1.62 52.62
CA GLY A 104 -10.69 -2.56 53.14
C GLY A 104 -9.81 -3.22 52.07
N SER A 105 -8.87 -4.05 52.52
CA SER A 105 -7.88 -4.73 51.65
C SER A 105 -8.36 -6.08 51.10
N GLY A 106 -9.42 -6.65 51.67
CA GLY A 106 -9.99 -7.94 51.32
C GLY A 106 -11.17 -7.85 50.35
N ASP A 107 -11.49 -8.99 49.73
CA ASP A 107 -12.55 -9.05 48.73
C ASP A 107 -13.95 -9.16 49.36
N SER A 108 -14.92 -8.51 48.75
CA SER A 108 -16.33 -8.52 49.14
C SER A 108 -17.20 -8.92 47.94
N VAL A 109 -18.18 -9.80 48.17
CA VAL A 109 -19.06 -10.33 47.12
C VAL A 109 -20.51 -10.15 47.54
N PHE A 110 -21.26 -9.38 46.76
CA PHE A 110 -22.71 -9.25 46.95
C PHE A 110 -23.41 -10.04 45.86
N ILE A 111 -24.23 -11.02 46.25
CA ILE A 111 -24.91 -11.98 45.36
C ILE A 111 -26.39 -11.62 45.17
N SER A 112 -26.88 -10.60 45.87
CA SER A 112 -28.25 -10.11 45.71
C SER A 112 -28.25 -8.61 45.45
N ALA A 113 -29.37 -8.13 44.90
CA ALA A 113 -29.56 -6.72 44.57
C ALA A 113 -29.40 -5.81 45.81
N ILE A 114 -28.66 -4.72 45.60
CA ILE A 114 -28.74 -3.50 46.38
C ILE A 114 -29.94 -2.71 45.82
N GLY A 115 -30.83 -2.26 46.68
CA GLY A 115 -32.01 -1.53 46.26
C GLY A 115 -32.47 -0.45 47.23
N GLU A 116 -33.41 0.34 46.72
CA GLU A 116 -34.05 1.42 47.44
C GLU A 116 -35.22 0.94 48.29
N GLY A 117 -35.52 1.70 49.34
CA GLY A 117 -36.84 1.68 49.99
C GLY A 117 -37.86 2.48 49.17
N ALA A 118 -39.11 2.59 49.64
CA ALA A 118 -40.12 3.40 48.93
C ALA A 118 -39.76 4.89 48.82
N ASP A 119 -38.97 5.41 49.77
CA ASP A 119 -38.71 6.85 49.93
C ASP A 119 -37.21 7.20 50.18
N GLY A 120 -36.32 6.21 50.20
CA GLY A 120 -34.89 6.40 50.51
C GLY A 120 -34.02 5.99 49.35
N GLN A 121 -33.04 6.84 49.00
CA GLN A 121 -32.06 6.62 47.92
C GLN A 121 -30.76 6.00 48.46
N VAL A 122 -30.00 5.30 47.61
CA VAL A 122 -28.75 4.61 47.96
C VAL A 122 -27.67 5.00 46.96
N ALA A 123 -26.55 5.47 47.48
CA ALA A 123 -25.30 5.60 46.74
C ALA A 123 -24.36 4.44 47.10
N LEU A 124 -23.56 3.98 46.15
CA LEU A 124 -22.58 2.92 46.38
C LEU A 124 -21.16 3.47 46.23
N THR A 125 -20.35 3.38 47.28
CA THR A 125 -18.94 3.77 47.24
C THR A 125 -18.04 2.56 47.45
N LYS A 126 -17.18 2.28 46.47
CA LYS A 126 -16.06 1.33 46.62
C LYS A 126 -14.79 2.09 47.01
N SER A 127 -14.18 1.70 48.12
CA SER A 127 -12.92 2.24 48.65
C SER A 127 -11.96 1.10 49.04
N GLY A 128 -10.74 1.43 49.47
CA GLY A 128 -9.72 0.42 49.83
C GLY A 128 -9.21 -0.40 48.64
N SER A 129 -8.21 -1.25 48.86
CA SER A 129 -7.51 -1.96 47.77
C SER A 129 -8.18 -3.26 47.32
N GLY A 130 -9.13 -3.82 48.09
CA GLY A 130 -9.78 -5.10 47.74
C GLY A 130 -10.73 -5.02 46.54
N THR A 131 -11.31 -6.16 46.16
CA THR A 131 -12.34 -6.25 45.10
C THR A 131 -13.74 -6.21 45.69
N LEU A 132 -14.67 -5.50 45.07
CA LEU A 132 -16.10 -5.61 45.30
C LEU A 132 -16.77 -6.20 44.05
N THR A 133 -17.33 -7.40 44.16
CA THR A 133 -18.11 -8.03 43.09
C THR A 133 -19.60 -7.76 43.29
N VAL A 134 -20.23 -7.10 42.31
CA VAL A 134 -21.64 -6.67 42.34
C VAL A 134 -22.35 -7.00 41.01
N ASN A 135 -22.31 -8.26 40.60
CA ASN A 135 -22.84 -8.73 39.31
C ASN A 135 -24.38 -8.82 39.20
N ASN A 136 -25.11 -8.24 40.15
CA ASN A 136 -26.58 -8.31 40.19
C ASN A 136 -27.23 -7.13 39.47
N SER A 137 -28.50 -7.26 39.10
CA SER A 137 -29.30 -6.10 38.70
C SER A 137 -29.66 -5.27 39.94
N ASN A 138 -28.86 -4.24 40.23
CA ASN A 138 -29.09 -3.33 41.34
C ASN A 138 -30.07 -2.22 40.93
N THR A 139 -30.94 -1.82 41.87
CA THR A 139 -32.04 -0.88 41.64
C THR A 139 -31.80 0.50 42.24
N TYR A 140 -30.70 0.69 42.95
CA TYR A 140 -30.37 1.99 43.53
C TYR A 140 -30.12 3.07 42.47
N ASP A 141 -30.54 4.30 42.72
CA ASP A 141 -30.49 5.41 41.76
C ASP A 141 -29.46 6.51 42.12
N GLY A 142 -28.83 6.40 43.30
CA GLY A 142 -27.73 7.25 43.71
C GLY A 142 -26.41 6.96 42.97
N VAL A 143 -25.42 7.84 43.20
CA VAL A 143 -24.11 7.78 42.55
C VAL A 143 -23.37 6.49 42.88
N THR A 144 -22.76 5.87 41.87
CA THR A 144 -21.73 4.84 42.06
C THR A 144 -20.34 5.49 42.01
N SER A 145 -19.58 5.41 43.10
CA SER A 145 -18.21 5.95 43.22
C SER A 145 -17.19 4.83 43.41
N ILE A 146 -16.12 4.81 42.61
CA ILE A 146 -15.00 3.88 42.73
C ILE A 146 -13.74 4.69 43.07
N LEU A 147 -13.42 4.75 44.36
CA LEU A 147 -12.33 5.56 44.92
C LEU A 147 -11.03 4.78 45.13
N GLY A 148 -11.04 3.46 44.92
CA GLY A 148 -9.87 2.60 45.03
C GLY A 148 -10.20 1.11 44.87
N GLY A 149 -9.17 0.31 44.58
CA GLY A 149 -9.32 -1.14 44.33
C GLY A 149 -10.18 -1.43 43.10
N ILE A 150 -10.82 -2.61 43.09
CA ILE A 150 -11.59 -3.09 41.92
C ILE A 150 -13.08 -3.15 42.29
N MET A 151 -13.94 -2.65 41.41
CA MET A 151 -15.36 -3.00 41.37
C MET A 151 -15.59 -3.90 40.15
N GLU A 152 -15.92 -5.16 40.40
CA GLU A 152 -16.22 -6.14 39.36
C GLU A 152 -17.73 -6.18 39.07
N VAL A 153 -18.07 -6.02 37.80
CA VAL A 153 -19.44 -5.91 37.29
C VAL A 153 -19.65 -6.83 36.09
N ALA A 154 -20.87 -7.35 35.93
CA ALA A 154 -21.23 -8.21 34.81
C ALA A 154 -22.11 -7.50 33.77
N ASN A 155 -22.78 -6.40 34.15
CA ASN A 155 -23.64 -5.67 33.23
C ASN A 155 -23.68 -4.16 33.52
N VAL A 156 -23.59 -3.37 32.46
CA VAL A 156 -23.73 -1.90 32.50
C VAL A 156 -24.84 -1.50 31.52
N ALA A 157 -26.08 -1.44 32.02
CA ALA A 157 -27.24 -1.07 31.20
C ALA A 157 -27.26 0.43 30.86
N ASN A 158 -28.31 0.93 30.20
CA ASN A 158 -28.57 2.36 30.03
C ASN A 158 -28.93 3.05 31.37
N GLY A 159 -28.67 4.36 31.46
CA GLY A 159 -29.14 5.22 32.54
C GLY A 159 -30.65 5.08 32.77
N GLY A 160 -31.08 5.06 34.03
CA GLY A 160 -32.47 4.79 34.42
C GLY A 160 -32.85 3.30 34.44
N SER A 161 -32.01 2.40 33.93
CA SER A 161 -32.23 0.95 33.96
C SER A 161 -31.32 0.26 34.96
N SER A 162 -31.88 -0.70 35.71
CA SER A 162 -31.16 -1.49 36.73
C SER A 162 -30.00 -2.28 36.14
N SER A 163 -28.84 -2.20 36.80
CA SER A 163 -27.59 -2.82 36.35
C SER A 163 -26.66 -3.12 37.53
N SER A 164 -25.48 -3.70 37.28
CA SER A 164 -24.47 -3.91 38.32
C SER A 164 -24.08 -2.61 39.04
N ILE A 165 -24.17 -1.46 38.35
CA ILE A 165 -23.88 -0.12 38.91
C ILE A 165 -25.15 0.70 39.21
N GLY A 166 -26.28 0.03 39.41
CA GLY A 166 -27.54 0.69 39.75
C GLY A 166 -28.36 1.15 38.55
N ALA A 167 -29.39 1.93 38.86
CA ALA A 167 -30.40 2.49 37.96
C ALA A 167 -30.31 4.03 37.83
N ALA A 168 -29.24 4.64 38.35
CA ALA A 168 -29.00 6.08 38.20
C ALA A 168 -29.08 6.53 36.73
N GLY A 169 -29.41 7.81 36.51
CA GLY A 169 -29.54 8.43 35.20
C GLY A 169 -28.24 8.42 34.37
N ALA A 170 -28.31 8.90 33.12
CA ALA A 170 -27.18 8.81 32.18
C ALA A 170 -26.04 9.82 32.44
N ASP A 171 -26.26 10.83 33.29
CA ASP A 171 -25.28 11.89 33.55
C ASP A 171 -23.94 11.35 34.06
N SER A 172 -22.84 11.93 33.59
CA SER A 172 -21.48 11.52 33.95
C SER A 172 -21.18 11.61 35.44
N ALA A 173 -21.94 12.41 36.20
CA ALA A 173 -21.83 12.51 37.65
C ALA A 173 -22.33 11.26 38.40
N ASN A 174 -23.09 10.37 37.74
CA ASN A 174 -23.69 9.19 38.37
C ASN A 174 -22.77 7.97 38.42
N LEU A 175 -21.70 7.97 37.62
CA LEU A 175 -20.59 7.02 37.74
C LEU A 175 -19.29 7.81 37.88
N VAL A 176 -18.69 7.76 39.06
CA VAL A 176 -17.44 8.46 39.36
C VAL A 176 -16.34 7.45 39.62
N ILE A 177 -15.22 7.56 38.92
CA ILE A 177 -14.04 6.72 39.13
C ILE A 177 -12.88 7.66 39.45
N ASN A 178 -12.29 7.51 40.64
CA ASN A 178 -11.24 8.38 41.15
C ASN A 178 -10.18 7.54 41.89
N GLY A 179 -9.30 6.90 41.13
CA GLY A 179 -8.21 6.05 41.62
C GLY A 179 -8.55 4.55 41.69
N GLY A 180 -9.76 4.15 41.29
CA GLY A 180 -10.18 2.75 41.24
C GLY A 180 -10.34 2.17 39.84
N THR A 181 -10.69 0.88 39.79
CA THR A 181 -10.91 0.11 38.56
C THR A 181 -12.36 -0.37 38.47
N LEU A 182 -13.02 -0.07 37.35
CA LEU A 182 -14.24 -0.77 36.94
C LEU A 182 -13.82 -1.96 36.07
N LYS A 183 -13.94 -3.18 36.61
CA LYS A 183 -13.69 -4.42 35.88
C LYS A 183 -14.99 -4.98 35.35
N TRP A 184 -15.11 -5.07 34.04
CA TRP A 184 -16.29 -5.61 33.39
C TRP A 184 -16.03 -7.04 32.90
N THR A 185 -16.91 -7.96 33.31
CA THR A 185 -16.84 -9.41 33.03
C THR A 185 -18.05 -9.91 32.23
N GLY A 186 -18.84 -8.99 31.66
CA GLY A 186 -20.01 -9.32 30.86
C GLY A 186 -19.67 -10.20 29.65
N THR A 187 -20.60 -11.08 29.27
CA THR A 187 -20.42 -12.09 28.20
C THR A 187 -21.10 -11.71 26.89
N SER A 188 -21.99 -10.73 26.92
CA SER A 188 -22.65 -10.13 25.76
C SER A 188 -22.26 -8.67 25.61
N ALA A 189 -22.37 -8.11 24.40
CA ALA A 189 -22.07 -6.71 24.19
C ALA A 189 -22.98 -5.80 25.06
N ASP A 190 -22.36 -4.95 25.86
CA ASP A 190 -23.04 -3.92 26.64
C ASP A 190 -22.83 -2.57 25.95
N ALA A 191 -23.93 -1.99 25.48
CA ALA A 191 -23.95 -0.64 24.96
C ALA A 191 -24.78 0.23 25.88
N THR A 192 -24.13 1.13 26.62
CA THR A 192 -24.77 2.06 27.53
C THR A 192 -24.76 3.48 27.01
N ASN A 193 -25.82 4.25 27.27
CA ASN A 193 -25.87 5.70 27.09
C ASN A 193 -25.26 6.46 28.28
N ARG A 194 -24.79 5.79 29.33
CA ARG A 194 -24.16 6.42 30.50
C ARG A 194 -22.84 7.09 30.11
N GLY A 195 -22.59 8.24 30.73
CA GLY A 195 -21.25 8.83 30.85
C GLY A 195 -20.58 8.43 32.17
N PHE A 196 -19.35 8.88 32.39
CA PHE A 196 -18.69 8.77 33.69
C PHE A 196 -17.69 9.91 33.94
N THR A 197 -17.42 10.19 35.20
CA THR A 197 -16.46 11.21 35.66
C THR A 197 -15.16 10.55 36.08
N ILE A 198 -14.05 11.08 35.56
CA ILE A 198 -12.68 10.73 35.93
C ILE A 198 -12.19 11.74 36.96
N GLY A 199 -12.06 11.30 38.20
CA GLY A 199 -11.48 12.11 39.27
C GLY A 199 -9.97 12.36 39.06
N ALA A 200 -9.40 13.27 39.84
CA ALA A 200 -7.99 13.66 39.70
C ALA A 200 -6.99 12.50 39.86
N ALA A 201 -7.36 11.42 40.57
CA ALA A 201 -6.53 10.22 40.70
C ALA A 201 -6.64 9.26 39.49
N GLY A 202 -7.42 9.61 38.46
CA GLY A 202 -7.63 8.81 37.26
C GLY A 202 -8.72 7.75 37.38
N ALA A 203 -8.98 7.06 36.28
CA ALA A 203 -9.96 5.98 36.19
C ALA A 203 -9.36 4.80 35.42
N THR A 204 -9.56 3.57 35.90
CA THR A 204 -9.20 2.37 35.15
C THR A 204 -10.45 1.62 34.70
N ILE A 205 -10.54 1.28 33.42
CA ILE A 205 -11.53 0.37 32.86
C ILE A 205 -10.81 -0.92 32.47
N ASP A 206 -11.20 -2.03 33.09
CA ASP A 206 -10.66 -3.35 32.79
C ASP A 206 -11.71 -4.18 32.06
N ASN A 207 -11.55 -4.36 30.74
CA ASN A 207 -12.37 -5.29 29.97
C ASN A 207 -11.53 -6.51 29.60
N THR A 208 -11.86 -7.66 30.17
CA THR A 208 -11.15 -8.93 29.91
C THR A 208 -11.81 -9.80 28.84
N ASN A 209 -12.95 -9.39 28.28
CA ASN A 209 -13.69 -10.16 27.28
C ASN A 209 -13.30 -9.73 25.85
N THR A 210 -12.67 -10.64 25.11
CA THR A 210 -12.23 -10.44 23.72
C THR A 210 -13.35 -10.60 22.69
N GLU A 211 -14.49 -11.17 23.07
CA GLU A 211 -15.61 -11.46 22.18
C GLU A 211 -16.77 -10.46 22.31
N ALA A 212 -16.78 -9.68 23.39
CA ALA A 212 -17.86 -8.74 23.69
C ALA A 212 -17.36 -7.30 23.87
N LEU A 213 -18.15 -6.37 23.34
CA LEU A 213 -17.92 -4.93 23.41
C LEU A 213 -18.50 -4.35 24.70
N LEU A 214 -17.73 -3.53 25.41
CA LEU A 214 -18.25 -2.55 26.37
C LEU A 214 -18.21 -1.17 25.72
N ARG A 215 -19.37 -0.56 25.48
CA ARG A 215 -19.50 0.76 24.85
C ARG A 215 -20.15 1.77 25.78
N PHE A 216 -19.46 2.89 26.00
CA PHE A 216 -20.03 4.10 26.60
C PHE A 216 -20.43 5.11 25.51
N GLY A 217 -21.71 5.48 25.50
CA GLY A 217 -22.29 6.47 24.61
C GLY A 217 -22.47 7.85 25.23
N GLY A 218 -22.41 7.98 26.55
CA GLY A 218 -22.45 9.26 27.23
C GLY A 218 -21.09 9.94 27.28
N VAL A 219 -21.09 11.19 27.73
CA VAL A 219 -19.88 12.03 27.87
C VAL A 219 -18.96 11.44 28.95
N VAL A 220 -17.66 11.31 28.66
CA VAL A 220 -16.65 11.09 29.68
C VAL A 220 -16.02 12.42 30.05
N THR A 221 -16.01 12.77 31.33
CA THR A 221 -15.57 14.10 31.81
C THR A 221 -14.55 13.97 32.95
N GLY A 222 -13.92 15.08 33.34
CA GLY A 222 -13.04 15.17 34.51
C GLY A 222 -11.57 15.48 34.18
N SER A 223 -10.71 15.42 35.19
CA SER A 223 -9.33 15.94 35.07
C SER A 223 -8.24 14.88 35.06
N GLY A 224 -8.55 13.64 35.46
CA GLY A 224 -7.56 12.56 35.54
C GLY A 224 -7.41 11.79 34.22
N ASN A 225 -6.48 10.83 34.22
CA ASN A 225 -6.24 9.94 33.09
C ASN A 225 -7.28 8.81 33.03
N LEU A 226 -7.66 8.42 31.81
CA LEU A 226 -8.38 7.18 31.54
C LEU A 226 -7.37 6.07 31.20
N THR A 227 -7.35 4.99 31.97
CA THR A 227 -6.53 3.82 31.68
C THR A 227 -7.40 2.64 31.26
N LYS A 228 -7.14 2.06 30.09
CA LYS A 228 -7.76 0.83 29.60
C LYS A 228 -6.80 -0.35 29.78
N THR A 229 -7.21 -1.33 30.58
CA THR A 229 -6.54 -2.62 30.78
C THR A 229 -7.40 -3.78 30.28
N GLY A 230 -6.84 -4.99 30.31
CA GLY A 230 -7.53 -6.20 29.87
C GLY A 230 -7.56 -6.33 28.35
N THR A 231 -7.74 -7.55 27.86
CA THR A 231 -7.60 -7.90 26.44
C THR A 231 -8.79 -7.50 25.56
N GLY A 232 -9.92 -7.11 26.16
CA GLY A 232 -11.16 -6.78 25.47
C GLY A 232 -11.22 -5.38 24.87
N LEU A 233 -12.34 -5.08 24.21
CA LEU A 233 -12.60 -3.83 23.50
C LEU A 233 -13.46 -2.86 24.32
N LEU A 234 -13.00 -1.62 24.48
CA LEU A 234 -13.75 -0.49 25.03
C LEU A 234 -14.08 0.48 23.90
N ALA A 235 -15.36 0.75 23.63
CA ALA A 235 -15.74 1.79 22.67
C ALA A 235 -16.24 3.05 23.38
N LEU A 236 -15.71 4.20 22.95
CA LEU A 236 -16.12 5.52 23.39
C LEU A 236 -16.83 6.22 22.23
N SER A 237 -18.11 6.53 22.42
CA SER A 237 -18.97 7.12 21.38
C SER A 237 -19.60 8.46 21.78
N GLY A 238 -19.40 8.89 23.03
CA GLY A 238 -19.75 10.24 23.46
C GLY A 238 -18.74 11.28 22.99
N ALA A 239 -19.14 12.55 23.05
CA ALA A 239 -18.23 13.69 22.96
C ALA A 239 -17.59 13.91 24.34
N SER A 240 -16.43 13.30 24.57
CA SER A 240 -15.75 13.34 25.86
C SER A 240 -14.98 14.65 26.04
N ASP A 241 -14.98 15.19 27.25
CA ASP A 241 -14.33 16.45 27.60
C ASP A 241 -13.31 16.35 28.75
N TYR A 242 -12.88 15.13 29.09
CA TYR A 242 -11.85 14.94 30.11
C TYR A 242 -10.48 15.50 29.64
N ALA A 243 -9.74 16.05 30.60
CA ALA A 243 -8.48 16.76 30.32
C ALA A 243 -7.22 15.87 30.39
N GLY A 244 -7.30 14.71 31.08
CA GLY A 244 -6.17 13.80 31.22
C GLY A 244 -5.93 12.92 30.00
N LYS A 245 -4.89 12.09 30.08
CA LYS A 245 -4.48 11.18 28.99
C LYS A 245 -5.45 10.01 28.82
N THR A 246 -5.49 9.46 27.60
CA THR A 246 -6.01 8.12 27.34
C THR A 246 -4.85 7.14 27.30
N ILE A 247 -4.75 6.21 28.24
CA ILE A 247 -3.67 5.22 28.33
C ILE A 247 -4.25 3.85 27.99
N ILE A 248 -3.81 3.25 26.89
CA ILE A 248 -4.20 1.91 26.46
C ILE A 248 -3.06 0.95 26.78
N SER A 249 -3.14 0.30 27.94
CA SER A 249 -2.13 -0.67 28.37
C SER A 249 -2.46 -2.11 27.96
N GLY A 250 -3.66 -2.36 27.43
CA GLY A 250 -4.06 -3.67 26.90
C GLY A 250 -5.40 -3.63 26.15
N GLY A 251 -5.55 -4.56 25.21
CA GLY A 251 -6.74 -4.69 24.38
C GLY A 251 -6.92 -3.49 23.44
N ILE A 252 -8.17 -3.10 23.20
CA ILE A 252 -8.52 -2.11 22.18
C ILE A 252 -9.35 -0.98 22.81
N VAL A 253 -9.04 0.27 22.47
CA VAL A 253 -9.99 1.38 22.55
C VAL A 253 -10.48 1.72 21.15
N SER A 254 -11.78 1.77 20.94
CA SER A 254 -12.42 2.22 19.71
C SER A 254 -12.98 3.63 19.91
N ALA A 255 -12.34 4.61 19.28
CA ALA A 255 -12.78 6.00 19.21
C ALA A 255 -13.83 6.12 18.10
N ARG A 256 -15.09 6.31 18.49
CA ARG A 256 -16.23 6.35 17.55
C ARG A 256 -16.70 7.77 17.20
N THR A 257 -15.99 8.78 17.69
CA THR A 257 -16.16 10.19 17.34
C THR A 257 -14.79 10.87 17.45
N GLU A 258 -14.63 12.02 16.79
CA GLU A 258 -13.44 12.87 16.91
C GLU A 258 -13.19 13.41 18.32
N GLN A 259 -14.22 13.44 19.18
CA GLN A 259 -14.13 13.91 20.57
C GLN A 259 -14.13 12.75 21.57
N ALA A 260 -14.02 11.49 21.11
CA ALA A 260 -14.12 10.33 22.00
C ALA A 260 -13.01 10.27 23.06
N LEU A 261 -11.87 10.88 22.79
CA LEU A 261 -10.60 10.72 23.53
C LEU A 261 -10.24 11.92 24.43
N GLY A 262 -11.19 12.84 24.67
CA GLY A 262 -11.01 13.98 25.57
C GLY A 262 -10.44 15.23 24.88
N THR A 263 -10.02 16.22 25.67
CA THR A 263 -9.54 17.54 25.17
C THR A 263 -8.05 17.77 25.39
N SER A 264 -7.26 16.71 25.62
CA SER A 264 -5.82 16.86 25.83
C SER A 264 -5.17 17.38 24.54
N THR A 265 -4.75 18.66 24.55
CA THR A 265 -4.26 19.38 23.36
C THR A 265 -2.76 19.70 23.44
N GLY A 266 -2.03 19.12 24.40
CA GLY A 266 -0.59 19.29 24.57
C GLY A 266 0.23 18.35 23.68
N THR A 267 1.39 18.79 23.19
CA THR A 267 2.28 18.01 22.31
C THR A 267 2.91 16.76 22.96
N ALA A 268 2.75 16.56 24.27
CA ALA A 268 3.23 15.39 25.03
C ALA A 268 2.11 14.69 25.82
N ASP A 269 0.88 15.18 25.71
CA ASP A 269 -0.26 14.77 26.51
C ASP A 269 -1.45 14.50 25.56
N GLY A 270 -1.80 13.23 25.41
CA GLY A 270 -2.91 12.78 24.57
C GLY A 270 -3.15 11.29 24.79
N THR A 271 -3.10 10.50 23.72
CA THR A 271 -3.30 9.06 23.78
C THR A 271 -1.97 8.30 23.76
N GLU A 272 -1.81 7.34 24.67
CA GLU A 272 -0.66 6.44 24.77
C GLU A 272 -1.10 4.99 24.51
N VAL A 273 -0.42 4.28 23.62
CA VAL A 273 -0.74 2.90 23.25
C VAL A 273 0.48 2.01 23.48
N ALA A 274 0.34 1.10 24.44
CA ALA A 274 1.37 0.15 24.82
C ALA A 274 1.57 -0.96 23.79
N ASP A 275 2.65 -1.72 23.96
CA ASP A 275 2.95 -2.90 23.14
C ASP A 275 1.79 -3.91 23.16
N GLY A 276 1.36 -4.36 21.99
CA GLY A 276 0.24 -5.28 21.82
C GLY A 276 -1.16 -4.69 22.09
N ALA A 277 -1.27 -3.41 22.46
CA ALA A 277 -2.55 -2.70 22.56
C ALA A 277 -2.89 -1.95 21.27
N ALA A 278 -4.15 -1.53 21.11
CA ALA A 278 -4.58 -0.79 19.92
C ALA A 278 -5.53 0.38 20.21
N LEU A 279 -5.35 1.46 19.46
CA LEU A 279 -6.35 2.50 19.24
C LEU A 279 -6.99 2.29 17.87
N HIS A 280 -8.32 2.16 17.82
CA HIS A 280 -9.09 2.05 16.59
C HIS A 280 -9.87 3.36 16.33
N LEU A 281 -9.69 3.94 15.16
CA LEU A 281 -10.51 5.01 14.61
C LEU A 281 -11.68 4.37 13.86
N ASP A 282 -12.87 4.40 14.47
CA ASP A 282 -14.07 3.74 13.96
C ASP A 282 -15.32 4.62 14.17
N PRO A 283 -15.40 5.80 13.51
CA PRO A 283 -16.57 6.66 13.64
C PRO A 283 -17.86 6.02 13.10
N GLY A 284 -17.76 4.88 12.41
CA GLY A 284 -18.86 4.25 11.70
C GLY A 284 -19.09 4.93 10.35
N SER A 285 -20.03 4.39 9.56
CA SER A 285 -20.31 4.94 8.24
C SER A 285 -21.06 6.28 8.34
N SER A 286 -20.50 7.35 7.79
CA SER A 286 -21.06 8.72 7.83
C SER A 286 -22.13 8.95 6.76
N GLY A 287 -22.92 7.92 6.42
CA GLY A 287 -24.06 8.06 5.50
C GLY A 287 -23.73 8.53 4.08
N GLY A 288 -22.49 8.34 3.60
CA GLY A 288 -22.12 8.52 2.18
C GLY A 288 -21.30 9.78 1.83
N SER A 289 -20.74 10.49 2.80
CA SER A 289 -19.88 11.67 2.52
C SER A 289 -18.45 11.32 2.10
N GLY A 290 -17.97 10.10 2.37
CA GLY A 290 -16.59 9.66 2.12
C GLY A 290 -15.53 10.43 2.91
N GLN A 291 -15.95 11.35 3.78
CA GLN A 291 -15.11 12.12 4.69
C GLN A 291 -15.23 11.47 6.08
N GLY A 292 -14.09 11.06 6.65
CA GLY A 292 -14.00 10.56 8.01
C GLY A 292 -13.78 11.68 9.03
N SER A 293 -13.51 11.28 10.26
CA SER A 293 -13.30 12.16 11.40
C SER A 293 -11.85 12.63 11.52
N THR A 294 -11.63 13.73 12.27
CA THR A 294 -10.30 14.31 12.51
C THR A 294 -9.97 14.32 14.00
N TRP A 295 -8.88 13.66 14.39
CA TRP A 295 -8.36 13.69 15.77
C TRP A 295 -7.16 14.63 15.86
N VAL A 296 -7.12 15.48 16.90
CA VAL A 296 -6.15 16.58 17.02
C VAL A 296 -5.15 16.44 18.17
N GLU A 297 -5.32 15.46 19.06
CA GLU A 297 -4.42 15.23 20.20
C GLU A 297 -3.11 14.55 19.78
N ALA A 298 -2.10 14.60 20.66
CA ALA A 298 -0.87 13.83 20.46
C ALA A 298 -1.08 12.32 20.64
N LEU A 299 -0.35 11.51 19.87
CA LEU A 299 -0.33 10.05 19.97
C LEU A 299 1.08 9.56 20.32
N SER A 300 1.20 8.66 21.28
CA SER A 300 2.41 7.89 21.55
C SER A 300 2.14 6.41 21.32
N LEU A 301 2.94 5.77 20.46
CA LEU A 301 2.90 4.33 20.23
C LEU A 301 4.21 3.71 20.71
N SER A 302 4.13 2.69 21.57
CA SER A 302 5.28 1.97 22.11
C SER A 302 5.19 0.46 21.84
N GLY A 303 5.16 0.08 20.56
CA GLY A 303 4.80 -1.27 20.10
C GLY A 303 3.30 -1.43 19.80
N GLY A 304 2.54 -0.34 19.92
CA GLY A 304 1.08 -0.34 19.78
C GLY A 304 0.60 -0.32 18.33
N THR A 305 -0.71 -0.48 18.16
CA THR A 305 -1.40 -0.39 16.87
C THR A 305 -2.27 0.87 16.80
N LEU A 306 -2.16 1.62 15.69
CA LEU A 306 -3.18 2.56 15.24
C LEU A 306 -3.97 1.92 14.10
N GLY A 307 -5.23 1.61 14.34
CA GLY A 307 -6.15 1.01 13.39
C GLY A 307 -7.10 2.04 12.80
N ASN A 308 -7.24 2.09 11.47
CA ASN A 308 -8.28 2.84 10.78
C ASN A 308 -9.32 1.87 10.25
N ILE A 309 -10.48 1.80 10.91
CA ILE A 309 -11.45 0.72 10.71
C ILE A 309 -12.54 1.09 9.71
N SER A 310 -13.03 2.33 9.76
CA SER A 310 -14.08 2.84 8.88
C SER A 310 -13.79 4.27 8.46
N GLU A 311 -14.27 4.65 7.27
CA GLU A 311 -14.13 5.98 6.67
C GLU A 311 -12.67 6.42 6.40
N ASN A 312 -12.52 7.53 5.68
CA ASN A 312 -11.23 8.16 5.43
C ASN A 312 -10.89 9.15 6.54
N ASN A 313 -10.18 8.71 7.57
CA ASN A 313 -9.91 9.52 8.75
C ASN A 313 -8.59 10.30 8.67
N ARG A 314 -8.46 11.28 9.58
CA ARG A 314 -7.30 12.16 9.69
C ARG A 314 -6.81 12.24 11.13
N TRP A 315 -5.49 12.19 11.30
CA TRP A 315 -4.80 12.43 12.56
C TRP A 315 -3.92 13.67 12.44
N GLU A 316 -4.23 14.74 13.15
CA GLU A 316 -3.54 16.02 13.08
C GLU A 316 -2.45 16.21 14.13
N GLY A 317 -2.63 15.64 15.32
CA GLY A 317 -1.63 15.77 16.37
C GLY A 317 -0.35 14.99 16.06
N THR A 318 0.72 15.33 16.77
CA THR A 318 2.03 14.67 16.61
C THR A 318 1.96 13.19 16.98
N VAL A 319 2.74 12.36 16.29
CA VAL A 319 2.86 10.92 16.59
C VAL A 319 4.28 10.60 17.03
N ALA A 320 4.46 10.10 18.24
CA ALA A 320 5.74 9.66 18.78
C ALA A 320 5.83 8.12 18.78
N LEU A 321 6.91 7.59 18.24
CA LEU A 321 7.12 6.15 18.08
C LEU A 321 8.30 5.66 18.92
N THR A 322 8.05 4.60 19.68
CA THR A 322 9.06 3.73 20.29
C THR A 322 8.73 2.28 19.96
N GLY A 323 9.72 1.39 19.84
CA GLY A 323 9.49 0.00 19.39
C GLY A 323 8.99 -0.10 17.95
N ILE A 324 8.40 -1.24 17.57
CA ILE A 324 7.85 -1.47 16.22
C ILE A 324 6.35 -1.30 16.28
N ASN A 325 5.81 -0.28 15.61
CA ASN A 325 4.40 0.10 15.72
C ASN A 325 3.63 -0.30 14.47
N THR A 326 2.37 -0.69 14.63
CA THR A 326 1.53 -1.11 13.51
C THR A 326 0.57 0.01 13.12
N PHE A 327 0.50 0.30 11.82
CA PHE A 327 -0.56 1.10 11.23
C PHE A 327 -1.41 0.17 10.37
N ALA A 328 -2.57 -0.23 10.89
CA ALA A 328 -3.53 -1.08 10.21
C ALA A 328 -4.60 -0.19 9.56
N VAL A 329 -4.74 -0.25 8.24
CA VAL A 329 -5.71 0.59 7.52
C VAL A 329 -6.63 -0.31 6.70
N ALA A 330 -7.90 -0.37 7.08
CA ALA A 330 -8.87 -1.29 6.52
C ALA A 330 -9.05 -1.08 5.01
N SER A 331 -9.39 -2.17 4.31
CA SER A 331 -9.65 -2.13 2.86
C SER A 331 -10.72 -1.08 2.50
N GLY A 332 -10.48 -0.33 1.43
CA GLY A 332 -11.37 0.74 0.98
C GLY A 332 -11.33 2.03 1.82
N THR A 333 -10.48 2.10 2.85
CA THR A 333 -10.31 3.28 3.69
C THR A 333 -8.92 3.92 3.54
N ALA A 334 -8.79 5.15 4.02
CA ALA A 334 -7.53 5.86 4.10
C ALA A 334 -7.33 6.55 5.46
N LEU A 335 -6.10 6.51 5.97
CA LEU A 335 -5.68 7.28 7.13
C LEU A 335 -4.67 8.35 6.69
N THR A 336 -4.99 9.62 6.88
CA THR A 336 -4.03 10.71 6.68
C THR A 336 -3.44 11.15 8.02
N VAL A 337 -2.15 10.92 8.21
CA VAL A 337 -1.38 11.43 9.36
C VAL A 337 -0.67 12.71 8.95
N VAL A 338 -1.05 13.80 9.59
CA VAL A 338 -0.63 15.17 9.28
C VAL A 338 0.42 15.64 10.24
N GLY A 339 0.26 15.31 11.52
CA GLY A 339 1.26 15.59 12.53
C GLY A 339 2.57 14.87 12.20
N VAL A 340 3.67 15.47 12.62
CA VAL A 340 5.00 14.88 12.45
C VAL A 340 5.05 13.55 13.18
N VAL A 341 5.46 12.49 12.46
CA VAL A 341 5.82 11.20 13.05
C VAL A 341 7.29 11.25 13.46
N SER A 342 7.58 10.97 14.72
CA SER A 342 8.88 11.18 15.36
C SER A 342 9.28 10.01 16.27
N GLY A 343 10.50 10.04 16.81
CA GLY A 343 11.01 9.00 17.74
C GLY A 343 11.84 7.92 17.06
N ASN A 344 12.33 6.95 17.83
CA ASN A 344 13.23 5.91 17.33
C ASN A 344 12.50 4.65 16.88
N GLY A 345 11.19 4.58 17.07
CA GLY A 345 10.37 3.43 16.68
C GLY A 345 10.15 3.32 15.17
N GLY A 346 9.84 2.10 14.72
CA GLY A 346 9.51 1.78 13.33
C GLY A 346 8.01 1.75 13.05
N ILE A 347 7.67 1.71 11.77
CA ILE A 347 6.31 1.62 11.23
C ILE A 347 6.16 0.31 10.48
N THR A 348 5.14 -0.48 10.81
CA THR A 348 4.65 -1.60 10.01
C THR A 348 3.27 -1.26 9.47
N LYS A 349 3.18 -0.99 8.16
CA LYS A 349 1.91 -0.78 7.47
C LYS A 349 1.30 -2.12 7.07
N THR A 350 0.10 -2.40 7.56
CA THR A 350 -0.68 -3.62 7.28
C THR A 350 -2.05 -3.26 6.69
N GLU A 351 -2.77 -4.30 6.24
CA GLU A 351 -4.08 -4.21 5.58
C GLU A 351 -4.08 -3.41 4.26
N GLU A 352 -5.14 -3.54 3.47
CA GLU A 352 -5.19 -3.09 2.07
C GLU A 352 -5.40 -1.58 1.88
N GLY A 353 -5.80 -0.86 2.93
CA GLY A 353 -6.08 0.58 2.86
C GLY A 353 -4.83 1.46 2.65
N THR A 354 -5.06 2.77 2.51
CA THR A 354 -4.00 3.74 2.27
C THR A 354 -3.60 4.49 3.54
N LEU A 355 -2.34 4.40 3.94
CA LEU A 355 -1.74 5.31 4.91
C LEU A 355 -1.06 6.45 4.16
N TYR A 356 -1.43 7.71 4.44
CA TYR A 356 -0.76 8.89 3.92
C TYR A 356 -0.02 9.61 5.04
N LEU A 357 1.31 9.59 4.99
CA LEU A 357 2.16 10.39 5.87
C LEU A 357 2.44 11.73 5.19
N ALA A 358 1.76 12.78 5.63
CA ALA A 358 1.74 14.08 4.95
C ALA A 358 2.87 15.02 5.36
N ALA A 359 3.39 14.89 6.58
CA ALA A 359 4.50 15.69 7.09
C ALA A 359 5.88 15.20 6.62
N SER A 360 6.90 16.05 6.83
CA SER A 360 8.29 15.63 6.89
C SER A 360 8.54 14.98 8.26
N ASN A 361 8.50 13.66 8.29
CA ASN A 361 8.66 12.85 9.50
C ASN A 361 10.12 12.73 9.90
N SER A 362 10.37 12.65 11.20
CA SER A 362 11.70 12.57 11.82
C SER A 362 11.96 11.25 12.54
N HIS A 363 11.01 10.30 12.48
CA HIS A 363 11.24 8.97 13.05
C HIS A 363 12.42 8.24 12.38
N THR A 364 13.21 7.51 13.16
CA THR A 364 14.46 6.87 12.69
C THR A 364 14.36 5.35 12.57
N GLY A 365 13.26 4.75 12.99
CA GLY A 365 13.06 3.31 12.88
C GLY A 365 12.75 2.86 11.46
N VAL A 366 12.76 1.53 11.27
CA VAL A 366 12.47 0.89 9.98
C VAL A 366 11.02 1.16 9.57
N THR A 367 10.80 1.44 8.29
CA THR A 367 9.47 1.46 7.69
C THR A 367 9.26 0.19 6.86
N THR A 368 8.30 -0.64 7.25
CA THR A 368 7.90 -1.87 6.56
C THR A 368 6.49 -1.74 6.01
N ILE A 369 6.30 -2.06 4.73
CA ILE A 369 5.01 -2.05 4.05
C ILE A 369 4.63 -3.48 3.68
N ASN A 370 3.82 -4.14 4.53
CA ASN A 370 3.39 -5.52 4.34
C ASN A 370 2.17 -5.64 3.42
N ALA A 371 1.27 -4.64 3.41
CA ALA A 371 0.07 -4.65 2.58
C ALA A 371 -0.47 -3.22 2.33
N GLY A 372 -1.36 -3.10 1.33
CA GLY A 372 -1.98 -1.82 0.95
C GLY A 372 -0.97 -0.79 0.46
N THR A 373 -1.28 0.48 0.68
CA THR A 373 -0.45 1.60 0.19
C THR A 373 0.06 2.48 1.32
N LEU A 374 1.36 2.79 1.31
CA LEU A 374 1.93 3.95 2.00
C LEU A 374 2.18 5.06 0.98
N ARG A 375 1.47 6.17 1.13
CA ARG A 375 1.65 7.37 0.32
C ARG A 375 2.57 8.37 1.03
N VAL A 376 3.45 9.01 0.29
CA VAL A 376 4.30 10.11 0.76
C VAL A 376 4.26 11.31 -0.19
N GLY A 377 4.34 12.52 0.40
CA GLY A 377 4.39 13.79 -0.32
C GLY A 377 5.80 14.38 -0.45
N SER A 378 6.76 13.88 0.33
CA SER A 378 8.16 14.33 0.33
C SER A 378 9.11 13.15 0.52
N LEU A 379 10.28 13.21 -0.12
CA LEU A 379 11.38 12.27 0.06
C LEU A 379 12.70 13.01 -0.12
N THR A 380 13.62 12.81 0.81
CA THR A 380 14.96 13.43 0.87
C THR A 380 16.04 12.34 0.92
N ASN A 381 17.28 12.64 1.33
CA ASN A 381 18.27 11.60 1.60
C ASN A 381 17.99 10.88 2.93
N GLY A 382 18.51 9.65 3.08
CA GLY A 382 18.55 8.95 4.35
C GLY A 382 19.31 9.76 5.39
N GLY A 383 18.82 9.78 6.63
CA GLY A 383 19.27 10.66 7.70
C GLY A 383 18.50 11.99 7.79
N ASP A 384 17.91 12.45 6.68
CA ASP A 384 17.11 13.68 6.65
C ASP A 384 15.62 13.38 6.80
N SER A 385 14.90 14.28 7.49
CA SER A 385 13.45 14.16 7.67
C SER A 385 12.71 14.18 6.33
N SER A 386 11.70 13.32 6.18
CA SER A 386 10.96 13.10 4.94
C SER A 386 9.63 12.39 5.18
N GLY A 387 8.81 12.17 4.16
CA GLY A 387 7.60 11.36 4.29
C GLY A 387 7.84 9.95 4.85
N LEU A 388 9.02 9.36 4.61
CA LEU A 388 9.40 8.05 5.17
C LEU A 388 10.19 8.12 6.48
N GLY A 389 10.45 9.31 7.01
CA GLY A 389 11.28 9.50 8.20
C GLY A 389 12.71 9.94 7.93
N ALA A 390 13.53 9.89 8.98
CA ALA A 390 14.94 10.27 9.02
C ALA A 390 15.87 9.05 9.22
N ALA A 391 15.38 7.82 9.02
CA ALA A 391 16.23 6.63 8.98
C ALA A 391 17.34 6.77 7.90
N GLY A 392 18.48 6.13 8.14
CA GLY A 392 19.65 6.19 7.27
C GLY A 392 19.40 5.59 5.87
N SER A 393 20.41 5.64 5.00
CA SER A 393 20.29 5.19 3.60
C SER A 393 20.32 3.67 3.39
N ASP A 394 20.56 2.88 4.44
CA ASP A 394 20.59 1.40 4.39
C ASP A 394 19.28 0.84 3.82
N ALA A 395 19.38 -0.19 2.98
CA ALA A 395 18.25 -0.89 2.38
C ALA A 395 17.30 -1.48 3.43
N ALA A 396 17.83 -1.91 4.58
CA ALA A 396 17.03 -2.47 5.68
C ALA A 396 16.09 -1.44 6.34
N ASN A 397 16.28 -0.13 6.11
CA ASN A 397 15.44 0.92 6.70
C ASN A 397 14.10 1.12 5.98
N LEU A 398 13.96 0.62 4.76
CA LEU A 398 12.71 0.59 4.01
C LEU A 398 12.47 -0.80 3.45
N VAL A 399 11.45 -1.48 3.96
CA VAL A 399 11.12 -2.85 3.54
C VAL A 399 9.77 -2.87 2.84
N LEU A 400 9.73 -3.36 1.61
CA LEU A 400 8.51 -3.62 0.86
C LEU A 400 8.26 -5.14 0.88
N ASN A 401 7.16 -5.60 1.47
CA ASN A 401 6.87 -7.02 1.62
C ASN A 401 5.39 -7.33 1.34
N GLY A 402 4.95 -7.00 0.13
CA GLY A 402 3.59 -7.16 -0.39
C GLY A 402 2.86 -5.83 -0.63
N GLY A 403 3.31 -4.74 0.00
CA GLY A 403 2.69 -3.43 -0.12
C GLY A 403 3.23 -2.51 -1.22
N THR A 404 2.59 -1.35 -1.36
CA THR A 404 2.93 -0.30 -2.32
C THR A 404 3.48 0.95 -1.64
N LEU A 405 4.63 1.45 -2.09
CA LEU A 405 5.07 2.82 -1.85
C LEU A 405 4.56 3.71 -2.99
N TRP A 406 3.69 4.67 -2.66
CA TRP A 406 3.18 5.66 -3.61
C TRP A 406 3.81 7.04 -3.38
N SER A 407 4.63 7.46 -4.34
CA SER A 407 5.25 8.78 -4.31
C SER A 407 4.43 9.82 -5.08
N SER A 408 3.87 10.78 -4.36
CA SER A 408 3.18 11.94 -4.93
C SER A 408 4.08 13.17 -5.12
N ILE A 409 5.40 13.00 -4.99
CA ILE A 409 6.42 14.05 -5.16
C ILE A 409 6.45 14.51 -6.62
N THR A 410 6.48 15.81 -6.87
CA THR A 410 6.50 16.36 -8.24
C THR A 410 7.90 16.75 -8.73
N SER A 411 8.83 17.03 -7.82
CA SER A 411 10.22 17.38 -8.11
C SER A 411 11.13 16.15 -8.21
N ASP A 412 12.03 16.11 -9.19
CA ASP A 412 13.09 15.11 -9.26
C ASP A 412 14.23 15.48 -8.29
N ASN A 413 14.18 14.93 -7.08
CA ASN A 413 15.14 15.23 -6.02
C ASN A 413 16.19 14.14 -5.80
N GLY A 414 16.26 13.11 -6.66
CA GLY A 414 17.17 11.97 -6.57
C GLY A 414 17.77 11.64 -5.19
N VAL A 415 17.23 10.63 -4.52
CA VAL A 415 17.58 10.33 -3.12
C VAL A 415 18.57 9.19 -2.99
N ASN A 416 19.40 9.18 -1.94
CA ASN A 416 20.35 8.09 -1.67
C ASN A 416 19.76 6.88 -0.91
N ARG A 417 18.44 6.84 -0.71
CA ARG A 417 17.77 5.76 0.05
C ARG A 417 17.78 4.45 -0.71
N GLY A 418 18.17 3.37 -0.04
CA GLY A 418 17.98 1.98 -0.48
C GLY A 418 16.67 1.39 0.04
N PHE A 419 16.32 0.18 -0.39
CA PHE A 419 15.20 -0.58 0.14
C PHE A 419 15.35 -2.09 -0.04
N THR A 420 14.71 -2.87 0.82
CA THR A 420 14.67 -4.33 0.75
C THR A 420 13.30 -4.83 0.25
N LEU A 421 13.32 -5.75 -0.69
CA LEU A 421 12.17 -6.53 -1.17
C LEU A 421 12.06 -7.81 -0.35
N GLY A 422 11.06 -7.84 0.55
CA GLY A 422 10.69 -9.04 1.30
C GLY A 422 10.18 -10.14 0.37
N VAL A 423 9.93 -11.34 0.92
CA VAL A 423 9.54 -12.52 0.13
C VAL A 423 8.28 -12.33 -0.71
N ASN A 424 7.39 -11.42 -0.30
CA ASN A 424 6.15 -11.09 -1.02
C ASN A 424 6.34 -9.98 -2.08
N GLY A 425 7.57 -9.50 -2.30
CA GLY A 425 7.87 -8.43 -3.24
C GLY A 425 7.41 -7.05 -2.76
N GLY A 426 7.42 -6.09 -3.68
CA GLY A 426 7.05 -4.71 -3.39
C GLY A 426 6.65 -3.96 -4.64
N THR A 427 5.76 -2.98 -4.48
CA THR A 427 5.34 -2.10 -5.58
C THR A 427 5.82 -0.67 -5.35
N ILE A 428 6.41 -0.07 -6.37
CA ILE A 428 6.65 1.38 -6.46
C ILE A 428 5.61 1.97 -7.43
N ARG A 429 4.78 2.88 -6.93
CA ARG A 429 3.81 3.64 -7.74
C ARG A 429 4.28 5.08 -7.94
N LYS A 430 4.35 5.49 -9.21
CA LYS A 430 4.56 6.89 -9.61
C LYS A 430 3.60 7.27 -10.72
N ASP A 431 2.72 8.24 -10.50
CA ASP A 431 1.70 8.62 -11.50
C ASP A 431 2.17 9.66 -12.51
N GLY A 432 3.22 10.42 -12.21
CA GLY A 432 3.81 11.42 -13.11
C GLY A 432 5.13 11.95 -12.54
N GLY A 433 5.95 12.62 -13.34
CA GLY A 433 7.31 13.04 -12.94
C GLY A 433 8.25 11.85 -12.67
N ILE A 434 9.38 12.12 -12.02
CA ILE A 434 10.44 11.11 -11.77
C ILE A 434 10.58 10.89 -10.26
N LEU A 435 10.62 9.63 -9.83
CA LEU A 435 11.17 9.24 -8.53
C LEU A 435 12.50 8.53 -8.78
N ARG A 436 13.62 9.14 -8.38
CA ARG A 436 14.93 8.53 -8.48
C ARG A 436 15.44 8.06 -7.12
N MET A 437 15.80 6.78 -7.03
CA MET A 437 16.41 6.16 -5.86
C MET A 437 17.81 5.67 -6.20
N GLY A 438 18.77 6.06 -5.38
CA GLY A 438 20.21 5.84 -5.59
C GLY A 438 20.88 4.96 -4.55
N GLY A 439 20.16 4.51 -3.52
CA GLY A 439 20.65 3.47 -2.63
C GLY A 439 20.46 2.07 -3.22
N VAL A 440 21.09 1.08 -2.59
CA VAL A 440 21.04 -0.33 -2.99
C VAL A 440 19.63 -0.89 -2.80
N VAL A 441 19.21 -1.73 -3.73
CA VAL A 441 18.01 -2.56 -3.61
C VAL A 441 18.41 -4.00 -3.32
N THR A 442 17.86 -4.59 -2.25
CA THR A 442 18.19 -5.96 -1.81
C THR A 442 16.96 -6.84 -1.64
N GLY A 443 17.16 -8.14 -1.41
CA GLY A 443 16.09 -9.07 -1.05
C GLY A 443 15.67 -10.04 -2.16
N SER A 444 14.60 -10.80 -1.94
CA SER A 444 14.23 -11.93 -2.83
C SER A 444 12.92 -11.74 -3.57
N GLY A 445 12.09 -10.78 -3.16
CA GLY A 445 10.79 -10.55 -3.78
C GLY A 445 10.87 -9.77 -5.08
N GLU A 446 9.76 -9.83 -5.82
CA GLU A 446 9.56 -9.09 -7.06
C GLU A 446 9.49 -7.58 -6.84
N LEU A 447 10.12 -6.80 -7.73
CA LEU A 447 9.96 -5.35 -7.81
C LEU A 447 8.94 -5.00 -8.89
N ARG A 448 7.78 -4.46 -8.51
CA ARG A 448 6.78 -3.98 -9.46
C ARG A 448 6.76 -2.46 -9.57
N LYS A 449 6.82 -1.95 -10.80
CA LYS A 449 6.60 -0.53 -11.14
C LYS A 449 5.20 -0.33 -11.72
N THR A 450 4.44 0.61 -11.15
CA THR A 450 3.10 1.03 -11.59
C THR A 450 3.00 2.56 -11.75
N GLY A 451 1.89 3.04 -12.34
CA GLY A 451 1.62 4.45 -12.61
C GLY A 451 2.43 5.02 -13.78
N ASN A 452 1.95 6.11 -14.38
CA ASN A 452 2.46 6.61 -15.67
C ASN A 452 3.81 7.36 -15.58
N GLY A 453 4.29 7.69 -14.39
CA GLY A 453 5.56 8.38 -14.18
C GLY A 453 6.78 7.47 -14.30
N THR A 454 7.95 8.07 -14.09
CA THR A 454 9.24 7.36 -14.14
C THR A 454 9.69 6.95 -12.75
N PHE A 455 10.13 5.70 -12.60
CA PHE A 455 10.93 5.25 -11.46
C PHE A 455 12.33 4.95 -11.94
N ALA A 456 13.31 5.68 -11.42
CA ALA A 456 14.70 5.58 -11.82
C ALA A 456 15.55 4.93 -10.73
N LEU A 457 16.13 3.78 -11.04
CA LEU A 457 17.12 3.12 -10.19
C LEU A 457 18.52 3.57 -10.60
N SER A 458 19.28 3.99 -9.59
CA SER A 458 20.66 4.45 -9.76
C SER A 458 21.61 3.91 -8.69
N GLY A 459 21.15 2.98 -7.84
CA GLY A 459 22.00 2.22 -6.94
C GLY A 459 23.11 1.51 -7.71
N ALA A 460 24.32 1.52 -7.15
CA ALA A 460 25.34 0.55 -7.56
C ALA A 460 25.03 -0.75 -6.82
N ASP A 461 25.27 -1.88 -7.47
CA ASP A 461 25.26 -3.19 -6.81
C ASP A 461 23.89 -3.60 -6.22
N ASN A 462 22.79 -3.32 -6.94
CA ASN A 462 21.50 -3.90 -6.54
C ASN A 462 21.61 -5.44 -6.60
N ASP A 463 21.36 -6.11 -5.48
CA ASP A 463 21.59 -7.55 -5.30
C ASP A 463 20.29 -8.35 -5.14
N TYR A 464 19.13 -7.69 -5.29
CA TYR A 464 17.85 -8.37 -5.19
C TYR A 464 17.69 -9.44 -6.27
N THR A 465 17.09 -10.58 -5.93
CA THR A 465 17.03 -11.76 -6.82
C THR A 465 15.67 -11.96 -7.48
N GLY A 466 14.65 -11.23 -7.03
CA GLY A 466 13.32 -11.28 -7.61
C GLY A 466 13.25 -10.54 -8.95
N ARG A 467 12.28 -10.92 -9.77
CA ARG A 467 11.99 -10.29 -11.06
C ARG A 467 11.67 -8.80 -10.93
N THR A 468 12.03 -8.01 -11.94
CA THR A 468 11.51 -6.65 -12.12
C THR A 468 10.29 -6.69 -13.05
N VAL A 469 9.17 -6.08 -12.68
CA VAL A 469 7.94 -6.00 -13.49
C VAL A 469 7.54 -4.55 -13.73
N VAL A 470 7.46 -4.14 -14.99
CA VAL A 470 7.04 -2.79 -15.41
C VAL A 470 5.65 -2.87 -16.01
N THR A 471 4.65 -2.53 -15.20
CA THR A 471 3.23 -2.59 -15.64
C THR A 471 2.76 -1.31 -16.33
N ALA A 472 3.31 -0.16 -15.93
CA ALA A 472 2.96 1.15 -16.46
C ALA A 472 4.11 2.16 -16.30
N GLY A 473 4.17 3.12 -17.23
CA GLY A 473 5.14 4.22 -17.20
C GLY A 473 6.56 3.73 -17.49
N ILE A 474 7.56 4.45 -16.99
CA ILE A 474 8.97 4.18 -17.29
C ILE A 474 9.67 3.61 -16.06
N MET A 475 10.33 2.47 -16.22
CA MET A 475 11.39 2.00 -15.35
C MET A 475 12.71 2.41 -15.96
N GLU A 476 13.49 3.26 -15.30
CA GLU A 476 14.74 3.79 -15.83
C GLU A 476 15.93 3.15 -15.12
N ALA A 477 16.72 2.37 -15.85
CA ALA A 477 17.95 1.75 -15.40
C ALA A 477 19.14 2.68 -15.72
N ARG A 478 19.79 3.20 -14.68
CA ARG A 478 20.83 4.23 -14.83
C ARG A 478 22.26 3.68 -14.72
N ARG A 479 22.41 2.38 -14.45
CA ARG A 479 23.64 1.59 -14.40
C ARG A 479 23.35 0.16 -14.86
N ALA A 480 24.39 -0.60 -15.23
CA ALA A 480 24.26 -2.02 -15.58
C ALA A 480 23.65 -2.82 -14.42
N GLU A 481 24.06 -2.50 -13.20
CA GLU A 481 23.66 -3.11 -11.94
C GLU A 481 22.41 -2.47 -11.32
N SER A 482 21.66 -1.66 -12.08
CA SER A 482 20.41 -1.06 -11.58
C SER A 482 19.28 -2.07 -11.47
N LEU A 483 19.33 -3.13 -12.27
CA LEU A 483 18.39 -4.24 -12.21
C LEU A 483 19.12 -5.40 -11.52
N GLY A 484 18.41 -6.17 -10.70
CA GLY A 484 18.97 -7.07 -9.67
C GLY A 484 19.86 -8.20 -10.18
N ALA A 485 20.11 -9.18 -9.32
CA ALA A 485 21.02 -10.30 -9.61
C ALA A 485 20.59 -11.08 -10.87
N TYR A 486 21.41 -10.96 -11.92
CA TYR A 486 21.20 -11.50 -13.25
C TYR A 486 21.00 -13.03 -13.26
N GLY A 487 20.17 -13.58 -14.17
CA GLY A 487 20.45 -14.94 -14.68
C GLY A 487 19.33 -15.94 -14.95
N SER A 488 18.13 -15.57 -15.42
CA SER A 488 17.25 -16.42 -16.23
C SER A 488 16.01 -15.64 -16.70
N ALA A 489 15.22 -16.17 -17.65
CA ALA A 489 13.91 -15.58 -18.01
C ALA A 489 12.97 -15.45 -16.79
N ALA A 490 13.05 -16.36 -15.81
CA ALA A 490 12.27 -16.30 -14.57
C ALA A 490 12.62 -15.07 -13.70
N ASN A 491 13.87 -14.61 -13.77
CA ASN A 491 14.38 -13.48 -12.97
C ASN A 491 14.67 -12.22 -13.82
N GLY A 492 14.42 -12.26 -15.13
CA GLY A 492 14.59 -11.13 -16.03
C GLY A 492 13.50 -10.08 -15.90
N THR A 493 13.64 -8.95 -16.59
CA THR A 493 12.72 -7.81 -16.48
C THR A 493 11.54 -8.01 -17.41
N LEU A 494 10.34 -8.12 -16.82
CA LEU A 494 9.08 -8.19 -17.55
C LEU A 494 8.54 -6.78 -17.80
N VAL A 495 8.28 -6.44 -19.06
CA VAL A 495 7.70 -5.16 -19.48
C VAL A 495 6.35 -5.44 -20.14
N GLU A 496 5.28 -5.07 -19.45
CA GLU A 496 3.91 -5.19 -19.94
C GLU A 496 3.59 -4.08 -20.95
N SER A 497 2.48 -4.21 -21.68
CA SER A 497 2.01 -3.25 -22.70
C SER A 497 1.96 -1.77 -22.28
N GLY A 498 1.76 -1.46 -20.99
CA GLY A 498 1.78 -0.08 -20.49
C GLY A 498 3.17 0.44 -20.10
N GLY A 499 4.19 -0.41 -20.12
CA GLY A 499 5.51 -0.18 -19.56
C GLY A 499 6.60 0.11 -20.60
N THR A 500 7.61 0.84 -20.16
CA THR A 500 8.90 0.99 -20.87
C THR A 500 10.04 0.70 -19.89
N LEU A 501 10.96 -0.18 -20.26
CA LEU A 501 12.29 -0.25 -19.66
C LEU A 501 13.22 0.69 -20.43
N LYS A 502 13.69 1.75 -19.79
CA LYS A 502 14.58 2.75 -20.38
C LYS A 502 16.00 2.60 -19.85
N LEU A 503 16.95 2.42 -20.76
CA LEU A 503 18.39 2.43 -20.50
C LEU A 503 18.88 3.87 -20.61
N ASP A 504 19.22 4.47 -19.47
CA ASP A 504 19.62 5.88 -19.42
C ASP A 504 20.84 6.05 -18.49
N PRO A 505 22.04 5.57 -18.89
CA PRO A 505 23.16 5.41 -17.96
C PRO A 505 23.76 6.75 -17.51
N GLY A 506 23.50 7.20 -16.29
CA GLY A 506 24.05 8.46 -15.77
C GLY A 506 23.59 8.77 -14.35
N GLY A 507 24.16 9.76 -13.68
CA GLY A 507 23.71 10.13 -12.33
C GLY A 507 24.35 11.44 -11.87
N THR A 508 23.82 12.00 -10.78
CA THR A 508 24.53 13.01 -10.00
C THR A 508 25.85 12.42 -9.52
N GLY A 509 26.96 12.72 -10.20
CA GLY A 509 28.32 12.29 -9.84
C GLY A 509 28.84 10.99 -10.48
N GLY A 510 28.09 10.35 -11.38
CA GLY A 510 28.58 9.18 -12.14
C GLY A 510 29.18 9.57 -13.49
N SER A 511 30.33 8.99 -13.85
CA SER A 511 30.89 9.16 -15.20
C SER A 511 29.92 8.62 -16.24
N LEU A 512 29.74 9.43 -17.27
CA LEU A 512 28.85 9.19 -18.37
C LEU A 512 29.51 8.19 -19.33
N VAL A 513 29.24 6.88 -19.18
CA VAL A 513 29.83 5.80 -19.98
C VAL A 513 28.78 5.00 -20.75
N ASP A 514 29.21 4.44 -21.89
CA ASP A 514 28.50 3.37 -22.61
C ASP A 514 28.39 2.15 -21.69
N THR A 515 27.22 1.51 -21.66
CA THR A 515 26.90 0.50 -20.64
C THR A 515 26.32 -0.76 -21.28
N THR A 516 26.65 -1.91 -20.70
CA THR A 516 26.15 -3.22 -21.10
C THR A 516 25.26 -3.81 -20.02
N TRP A 517 24.04 -4.20 -20.38
CA TRP A 517 23.11 -4.92 -19.51
C TRP A 517 23.05 -6.40 -19.89
N ASN A 518 23.20 -7.29 -18.92
CA ASN A 518 23.30 -8.74 -19.15
C ASN A 518 22.02 -9.51 -18.80
N GLU A 519 20.96 -8.82 -18.38
CA GLU A 519 19.69 -9.44 -17.98
C GLU A 519 18.84 -9.85 -19.18
N THR A 520 17.91 -10.79 -18.99
CA THR A 520 16.87 -11.08 -19.99
C THR A 520 15.75 -10.04 -19.92
N ALA A 521 15.31 -9.50 -21.06
CA ALA A 521 14.12 -8.66 -21.15
C ALA A 521 12.98 -9.52 -21.68
N VAL A 522 11.85 -9.52 -21.00
CA VAL A 522 10.61 -10.17 -21.44
C VAL A 522 9.63 -9.07 -21.79
N LEU A 523 9.27 -8.94 -23.07
CA LEU A 523 8.38 -7.90 -23.56
C LEU A 523 7.00 -8.52 -23.85
N ASN A 524 6.03 -8.21 -22.99
CA ASN A 524 4.64 -8.60 -23.15
C ASN A 524 3.83 -7.42 -23.72
N GLY A 525 4.24 -6.96 -24.90
CA GLY A 525 3.70 -5.78 -25.58
C GLY A 525 4.31 -4.46 -25.12
N GLY A 526 5.24 -4.52 -24.16
CA GLY A 526 5.97 -3.36 -23.65
C GLY A 526 7.12 -2.92 -24.55
N ARG A 527 7.91 -1.96 -24.05
CA ARG A 527 9.00 -1.34 -24.81
C ARG A 527 10.36 -1.41 -24.10
N LEU A 528 11.41 -1.74 -24.83
CA LEU A 528 12.80 -1.53 -24.44
C LEU A 528 13.33 -0.27 -25.14
N GLU A 529 13.80 0.72 -24.40
CA GLU A 529 14.23 2.02 -24.95
C GLU A 529 15.66 2.35 -24.54
N ASN A 530 16.48 2.78 -25.50
CA ASN A 530 17.75 3.43 -25.22
C ASN A 530 17.60 4.96 -25.21
N GLY A 531 17.87 5.59 -24.07
CA GLY A 531 17.66 7.03 -23.88
C GLY A 531 18.80 7.91 -24.37
N ARG A 532 20.05 7.43 -24.30
CA ARG A 532 21.25 8.18 -24.71
C ARG A 532 22.48 7.28 -24.69
N ARG A 533 23.51 7.69 -25.41
CA ARG A 533 24.77 6.95 -25.60
C ARG A 533 24.60 5.62 -26.33
N ASN A 534 25.74 5.05 -26.68
CA ASN A 534 25.81 3.74 -27.28
C ASN A 534 25.76 2.71 -26.16
N ASN A 535 24.66 1.98 -26.07
CA ASN A 535 24.46 0.98 -25.02
C ASN A 535 24.28 -0.39 -25.65
N THR A 536 24.59 -1.42 -24.88
CA THR A 536 24.45 -2.81 -25.31
C THR A 536 23.48 -3.54 -24.39
N TRP A 537 22.49 -4.20 -24.98
CA TRP A 537 21.72 -5.24 -24.33
C TRP A 537 22.31 -6.60 -24.72
N ALA A 538 22.99 -7.23 -23.77
CA ALA A 538 23.71 -8.48 -23.98
C ALA A 538 22.96 -9.72 -23.49
N GLY A 539 21.93 -9.57 -22.65
CA GLY A 539 21.03 -10.68 -22.36
C GLY A 539 20.00 -10.90 -23.47
N GLY A 540 19.27 -12.01 -23.41
CA GLY A 540 18.23 -12.30 -24.40
C GLY A 540 17.06 -11.32 -24.33
N VAL A 541 16.35 -11.16 -25.44
CA VAL A 541 15.05 -10.47 -25.50
C VAL A 541 13.99 -11.50 -25.87
N ILE A 542 12.94 -11.65 -25.06
CA ILE A 542 11.86 -12.61 -25.28
C ILE A 542 10.57 -11.83 -25.53
N LEU A 543 9.93 -12.09 -26.68
CA LEU A 543 8.64 -11.51 -27.04
C LEU A 543 7.50 -12.44 -26.61
N GLN A 544 6.58 -11.92 -25.79
CA GLN A 544 5.33 -12.59 -25.41
C GLN A 544 4.09 -11.92 -26.04
N ALA A 545 4.29 -10.75 -26.65
CA ALA A 545 3.37 -10.11 -27.58
C ALA A 545 4.17 -9.19 -28.53
N ASN A 546 3.54 -8.67 -29.57
CA ASN A 546 4.15 -7.66 -30.44
C ASN A 546 4.61 -6.46 -29.61
N SER A 547 5.91 -6.17 -29.62
CA SER A 547 6.55 -5.24 -28.69
C SER A 547 7.39 -4.19 -29.41
N ALA A 548 7.94 -3.23 -28.68
CA ALA A 548 8.76 -2.17 -29.27
C ALA A 548 10.21 -2.21 -28.75
N ILE A 549 11.16 -1.93 -29.64
CA ILE A 549 12.56 -1.66 -29.30
C ILE A 549 12.90 -0.28 -29.87
N ALA A 550 13.36 0.63 -29.02
CA ALA A 550 13.55 2.02 -29.38
C ALA A 550 14.94 2.53 -29.03
N ALA A 551 15.40 3.53 -29.77
CA ALA A 551 16.58 4.31 -29.44
C ALA A 551 16.32 5.80 -29.74
N ASP A 552 16.79 6.68 -28.86
CA ASP A 552 16.78 8.14 -29.08
C ASP A 552 17.97 8.58 -29.96
N THR A 553 17.87 9.75 -30.57
CA THR A 553 18.89 10.43 -31.39
C THR A 553 20.27 10.56 -30.73
N VAL A 554 20.34 10.46 -29.41
CA VAL A 554 21.55 10.71 -28.62
C VAL A 554 22.39 9.44 -28.42
N GLY A 555 22.03 8.31 -29.03
CA GLY A 555 22.91 7.14 -29.11
C GLY A 555 22.25 5.85 -29.59
N SER A 556 23.07 4.83 -29.86
CA SER A 556 22.61 3.56 -30.46
C SER A 556 22.38 2.47 -29.42
N LEU A 557 21.44 1.56 -29.68
CA LEU A 557 21.25 0.34 -28.90
C LEU A 557 21.76 -0.87 -29.68
N THR A 558 22.75 -1.58 -29.17
CA THR A 558 23.15 -2.88 -29.71
C THR A 558 22.44 -3.99 -28.95
N ILE A 559 21.67 -4.83 -29.64
CA ILE A 559 21.15 -6.09 -29.11
C ILE A 559 22.12 -7.18 -29.56
N SER A 560 22.95 -7.68 -28.64
CA SER A 560 24.03 -8.59 -28.98
C SER A 560 23.70 -10.08 -28.81
N SER A 561 22.54 -10.38 -28.25
CA SER A 561 22.04 -11.74 -28.05
C SER A 561 20.76 -11.99 -28.87
N VAL A 562 20.21 -13.19 -28.75
CA VAL A 562 18.99 -13.60 -29.45
C VAL A 562 17.78 -12.77 -29.02
N ILE A 563 17.02 -12.30 -30.00
CA ILE A 563 15.61 -11.96 -29.85
C ILE A 563 14.81 -13.22 -30.19
N SER A 564 14.04 -13.72 -29.23
CA SER A 564 13.20 -14.91 -29.35
C SER A 564 11.75 -14.59 -29.00
N GLU A 565 10.85 -15.57 -29.13
CA GLU A 565 9.43 -15.45 -28.78
C GLU A 565 8.97 -16.65 -27.94
N GLU A 566 7.92 -16.46 -27.16
CA GLU A 566 7.26 -17.50 -26.36
C GLU A 566 5.74 -17.37 -26.49
N GLY A 567 5.07 -18.44 -26.94
CA GLY A 567 3.60 -18.53 -26.91
C GLY A 567 2.85 -17.98 -28.13
N GLY A 568 3.53 -17.63 -29.22
CA GLY A 568 2.89 -17.14 -30.45
C GLY A 568 3.88 -16.79 -31.57
N SER A 569 3.37 -16.15 -32.62
CA SER A 569 4.18 -15.51 -33.67
C SER A 569 4.18 -14.00 -33.39
N PHE A 570 5.27 -13.52 -32.81
CA PHE A 570 5.41 -12.15 -32.34
C PHE A 570 6.57 -11.45 -33.02
N GLY A 571 6.33 -10.21 -33.42
CA GLY A 571 7.34 -9.33 -34.01
C GLY A 571 7.70 -8.19 -33.07
N PHE A 572 8.64 -7.36 -33.50
CA PHE A 572 8.90 -6.10 -32.83
C PHE A 572 8.87 -4.91 -33.81
N SER A 573 8.49 -3.76 -33.27
CA SER A 573 8.59 -2.45 -33.93
C SER A 573 9.86 -1.74 -33.47
N LYS A 574 10.76 -1.44 -34.40
CA LYS A 574 11.83 -0.48 -34.20
C LYS A 574 11.24 0.93 -34.24
N GLU A 575 11.29 1.59 -33.08
CA GLU A 575 10.77 2.95 -32.87
C GLU A 575 11.89 3.93 -32.49
N GLY A 576 11.55 5.22 -32.44
CA GLY A 576 12.47 6.30 -32.09
C GLY A 576 13.52 6.58 -33.17
N ASP A 577 14.05 7.80 -33.16
CA ASP A 577 14.88 8.33 -34.24
C ASP A 577 16.32 7.80 -34.25
N GLY A 578 16.76 7.15 -33.16
CA GLY A 578 18.09 6.57 -33.02
C GLY A 578 18.27 5.22 -33.69
N ASN A 579 19.45 4.64 -33.55
CA ASN A 579 19.81 3.37 -34.18
C ASN A 579 19.65 2.19 -33.22
N VAL A 580 19.06 1.09 -33.71
CA VAL A 580 19.15 -0.22 -33.07
C VAL A 580 19.97 -1.12 -33.99
N ILE A 581 20.93 -1.84 -33.42
CA ILE A 581 21.83 -2.74 -34.12
C ILE A 581 21.58 -4.14 -33.59
N SER A 582 21.17 -5.07 -34.45
CA SER A 582 21.01 -6.48 -34.11
C SER A 582 22.23 -7.26 -34.58
N THR A 583 22.90 -7.95 -33.65
CA THR A 583 24.02 -8.87 -33.99
C THR A 583 23.74 -10.32 -33.61
N GLY A 584 22.57 -10.62 -33.01
CA GLY A 584 22.15 -11.98 -32.67
C GLY A 584 21.56 -12.74 -33.86
N LEU A 585 21.55 -14.08 -33.76
CA LEU A 585 20.71 -14.95 -34.60
C LEU A 585 19.32 -15.00 -33.96
N ASN A 586 18.37 -14.25 -34.52
CA ASN A 586 17.04 -14.11 -33.92
C ASN A 586 16.12 -15.27 -34.34
N THR A 587 15.24 -15.69 -33.44
CA THR A 587 14.36 -16.87 -33.63
C THR A 587 12.88 -16.56 -33.55
N PHE A 588 12.48 -15.29 -33.43
CA PHE A 588 11.07 -14.89 -33.46
C PHE A 588 10.53 -14.95 -34.90
N THR A 589 9.24 -15.27 -35.05
CA THR A 589 8.63 -15.53 -36.36
C THR A 589 7.77 -14.40 -36.88
N GLY A 590 7.33 -13.49 -36.01
CA GLY A 590 6.50 -12.36 -36.42
C GLY A 590 7.26 -11.31 -37.26
N THR A 591 6.51 -10.34 -37.78
CA THR A 591 7.01 -9.28 -38.66
C THR A 591 7.96 -8.34 -37.92
N THR A 592 9.13 -8.08 -38.51
CA THR A 592 10.03 -7.00 -38.10
C THR A 592 9.54 -5.69 -38.71
N SER A 593 9.11 -4.74 -37.88
CA SER A 593 8.63 -3.43 -38.34
C SER A 593 9.64 -2.34 -38.04
N VAL A 594 9.90 -1.42 -38.96
CA VAL A 594 10.75 -0.24 -38.76
C VAL A 594 9.92 1.00 -39.00
N THR A 595 9.63 1.71 -37.92
CA THR A 595 8.74 2.88 -37.91
C THR A 595 9.47 4.16 -37.48
N GLY A 596 10.74 4.08 -37.08
CA GLY A 596 11.58 5.26 -36.86
C GLY A 596 13.07 4.90 -36.77
N GLY A 597 13.93 5.87 -37.08
CA GLY A 597 15.39 5.72 -37.01
C GLY A 597 15.91 4.58 -37.89
N VAL A 598 17.03 3.95 -37.49
CA VAL A 598 17.66 2.85 -38.23
C VAL A 598 17.60 1.55 -37.44
N LEU A 599 17.17 0.46 -38.08
CA LEU A 599 17.46 -0.92 -37.66
C LEU A 599 18.58 -1.47 -38.54
N GLU A 600 19.75 -1.75 -37.96
CA GLU A 600 20.88 -2.34 -38.68
C GLU A 600 21.04 -3.82 -38.32
N ALA A 601 21.00 -4.70 -39.31
CA ALA A 601 21.15 -6.15 -39.14
C ALA A 601 22.56 -6.59 -39.58
N ARG A 602 23.43 -6.99 -38.64
CA ARG A 602 24.86 -7.24 -38.89
C ARG A 602 25.25 -8.72 -39.00
N THR A 603 24.28 -9.62 -39.00
CA THR A 603 24.53 -11.06 -38.91
C THR A 603 23.80 -11.76 -40.04
N THR A 604 24.55 -12.49 -40.88
CA THR A 604 23.99 -13.45 -41.84
C THR A 604 23.12 -14.46 -41.11
N GLY A 605 21.90 -14.67 -41.60
CA GLY A 605 20.87 -15.46 -40.94
C GLY A 605 20.23 -14.80 -39.71
N GLY A 606 20.46 -13.49 -39.52
CA GLY A 606 20.06 -12.75 -38.31
C GLY A 606 18.56 -12.71 -38.07
N PHE A 607 17.74 -12.77 -39.13
CA PHE A 607 16.28 -12.68 -39.11
C PHE A 607 15.62 -13.81 -39.93
N ASP A 608 16.28 -14.96 -40.11
CA ASP A 608 15.76 -16.10 -40.90
C ASP A 608 14.40 -16.63 -40.42
N ALA A 609 14.10 -16.48 -39.13
CA ALA A 609 12.81 -16.89 -38.58
C ALA A 609 11.69 -15.88 -38.89
N SER A 610 12.01 -14.60 -39.10
CA SER A 610 11.01 -13.55 -39.29
C SER A 610 10.31 -13.68 -40.64
N THR A 611 8.99 -13.73 -40.61
CA THR A 611 8.16 -13.96 -41.81
C THR A 611 7.88 -12.72 -42.64
N GLY A 612 8.29 -11.53 -42.17
CA GLY A 612 8.09 -10.29 -42.90
C GLY A 612 8.89 -9.11 -42.38
N LEU A 613 9.20 -8.19 -43.29
CA LEU A 613 9.85 -6.91 -43.02
C LEU A 613 8.89 -5.79 -43.44
N SER A 614 8.52 -4.91 -42.52
CA SER A 614 7.73 -3.72 -42.82
C SER A 614 8.56 -2.47 -42.54
N VAL A 615 8.88 -1.68 -43.57
CA VAL A 615 9.64 -0.42 -43.44
C VAL A 615 8.76 0.76 -43.76
N SER A 616 8.63 1.71 -42.83
CA SER A 616 7.83 2.93 -42.99
C SER A 616 8.67 4.16 -42.65
N THR A 617 8.36 4.99 -41.67
CA THR A 617 9.13 6.22 -41.40
C THR A 617 10.58 6.01 -40.89
N GLY A 618 11.15 4.80 -40.97
CA GLY A 618 12.54 4.49 -40.66
C GLY A 618 13.27 3.67 -41.74
N THR A 619 14.49 3.27 -41.43
CA THR A 619 15.41 2.57 -42.34
C THR A 619 15.77 1.19 -41.81
N PHE A 620 15.54 0.14 -42.59
CA PHE A 620 16.21 -1.15 -42.39
C PHE A 620 17.50 -1.14 -43.19
N ARG A 621 18.64 -1.33 -42.52
CA ARG A 621 19.97 -1.34 -43.14
C ARG A 621 20.59 -2.73 -43.04
N LEU A 622 21.07 -3.24 -44.16
CA LEU A 622 21.92 -4.42 -44.19
C LEU A 622 23.32 -4.07 -43.69
N GLY A 623 23.80 -4.81 -42.71
CA GLY A 623 25.20 -4.80 -42.24
C GLY A 623 25.94 -6.11 -42.53
N ALA A 624 25.27 -7.06 -43.18
CA ALA A 624 25.80 -8.32 -43.71
C ALA A 624 24.91 -8.75 -44.90
N SER A 625 25.34 -9.75 -45.68
CA SER A 625 24.49 -10.36 -46.71
C SER A 625 23.67 -11.52 -46.15
N GLU A 626 22.54 -11.81 -46.79
CA GLU A 626 21.62 -12.90 -46.44
C GLU A 626 21.20 -12.81 -44.96
N VAL A 627 20.68 -11.66 -44.53
CA VAL A 627 20.32 -11.42 -43.12
C VAL A 627 18.87 -11.77 -42.80
N PHE A 628 18.02 -11.86 -43.82
CA PHE A 628 16.58 -12.06 -43.65
C PHE A 628 16.11 -13.34 -44.34
N ASN A 629 14.94 -13.83 -43.94
CA ASN A 629 14.30 -14.98 -44.57
C ASN A 629 14.00 -14.74 -46.05
N ASP A 630 14.47 -15.63 -46.92
CA ASP A 630 14.25 -15.63 -48.39
C ASP A 630 12.77 -15.60 -48.82
N ALA A 631 11.85 -16.01 -47.95
CA ALA A 631 10.41 -16.01 -48.20
C ALA A 631 9.68 -14.84 -47.51
N ALA A 632 10.39 -13.96 -46.80
CA ALA A 632 9.77 -12.86 -46.07
C ALA A 632 9.12 -11.85 -47.02
N THR A 633 7.87 -11.50 -46.72
CA THR A 633 7.21 -10.40 -47.42
C THR A 633 7.81 -9.07 -46.99
N VAL A 634 8.16 -8.22 -47.94
CA VAL A 634 8.67 -6.86 -47.70
C VAL A 634 7.54 -5.87 -47.99
N THR A 635 7.17 -5.09 -46.98
CA THR A 635 6.16 -4.04 -47.09
C THR A 635 6.81 -2.67 -46.96
N PHE A 636 6.74 -1.87 -48.01
CA PHE A 636 7.11 -0.45 -47.97
C PHE A 636 5.91 0.40 -47.59
N GLY A 637 5.98 1.05 -46.44
CA GLY A 637 5.08 2.12 -46.01
C GLY A 637 5.70 3.49 -46.24
N ALA A 638 4.87 4.54 -46.22
CA ALA A 638 5.30 5.91 -46.49
C ALA A 638 6.59 6.31 -45.74
N GLY A 639 7.61 6.73 -46.50
CA GLY A 639 8.94 7.10 -45.98
C GLY A 639 9.91 5.94 -45.74
N GLY A 640 9.48 4.70 -46.03
CA GLY A 640 10.23 3.44 -45.91
C GLY A 640 11.57 3.49 -46.59
N ILE A 641 12.65 3.06 -45.92
CA ILE A 641 13.93 2.82 -46.58
C ILE A 641 14.42 1.41 -46.29
N LEU A 642 14.68 0.63 -47.33
CA LEU A 642 15.51 -0.57 -47.27
C LEU A 642 16.87 -0.21 -47.88
N GLN A 643 17.92 -0.19 -47.06
CA GLN A 643 19.27 0.21 -47.48
C GLN A 643 20.20 -1.00 -47.53
N THR A 644 20.86 -1.21 -48.67
CA THR A 644 21.69 -2.41 -48.89
C THR A 644 23.13 -2.28 -48.40
N ASP A 645 23.69 -1.05 -48.36
CA ASP A 645 25.07 -0.77 -47.92
C ASP A 645 26.14 -1.67 -48.56
N GLY A 646 25.93 -2.10 -49.81
CA GLY A 646 26.86 -2.98 -50.54
C GLY A 646 26.59 -4.48 -50.40
N PHE A 647 25.62 -4.87 -49.57
CA PHE A 647 25.31 -6.27 -49.27
C PHE A 647 24.23 -6.85 -50.20
N SER A 648 24.27 -8.16 -50.41
CA SER A 648 23.27 -8.90 -51.17
C SER A 648 22.22 -9.52 -50.26
N GLU A 649 21.00 -9.65 -50.76
CA GLU A 649 19.87 -10.19 -50.01
C GLU A 649 18.85 -10.88 -50.92
N ILE A 650 18.25 -11.96 -50.42
CA ILE A 650 17.11 -12.65 -51.04
C ILE A 650 15.90 -12.48 -50.12
N LEU A 651 14.79 -12.05 -50.69
CA LEU A 651 13.55 -11.76 -49.99
C LEU A 651 12.37 -12.34 -50.77
N GLY A 652 11.23 -12.45 -50.08
CA GLY A 652 9.97 -12.84 -50.69
C GLY A 652 9.37 -11.72 -51.54
N VAL A 653 8.05 -11.66 -51.58
CA VAL A 653 7.30 -10.69 -52.40
C VAL A 653 7.34 -9.28 -51.81
N VAL A 654 7.14 -8.27 -52.66
CA VAL A 654 7.11 -6.85 -52.28
C VAL A 654 5.70 -6.29 -52.41
N ALA A 655 5.21 -5.71 -51.31
CA ALA A 655 4.02 -4.87 -51.27
C ALA A 655 4.42 -3.40 -51.02
N VAL A 656 3.72 -2.47 -51.66
CA VAL A 656 3.95 -1.02 -51.51
C VAL A 656 2.66 -0.35 -51.05
N ASN A 657 2.65 0.15 -49.81
CA ASN A 657 1.49 0.74 -49.15
C ASN A 657 1.83 2.16 -48.65
N GLY A 658 1.86 3.12 -49.58
CA GLY A 658 2.20 4.53 -49.31
C GLY A 658 3.61 4.94 -49.74
N GLY A 659 4.31 4.07 -50.46
CA GLY A 659 5.58 4.36 -51.14
C GLY A 659 6.80 3.99 -50.31
N GLY A 660 7.99 4.12 -50.87
CA GLY A 660 9.24 3.83 -50.17
C GLY A 660 10.46 3.92 -51.06
N THR A 661 11.64 3.69 -50.48
CA THR A 661 12.93 3.74 -51.14
C THR A 661 13.69 2.43 -50.92
N LEU A 662 14.12 1.80 -52.00
CA LEU A 662 15.20 0.84 -52.01
C LEU A 662 16.51 1.59 -52.30
N ASP A 663 17.36 1.74 -51.30
CA ASP A 663 18.62 2.45 -51.41
C ASP A 663 19.79 1.48 -51.60
N LEU A 664 20.39 1.52 -52.78
CA LEU A 664 21.47 0.64 -53.20
C LEU A 664 22.87 1.18 -52.90
N SER A 665 22.97 2.31 -52.19
CA SER A 665 24.27 2.91 -51.82
C SER A 665 25.21 1.85 -51.20
N GLY A 666 26.48 1.78 -51.62
CA GLY A 666 27.47 0.90 -50.97
C GLY A 666 28.55 0.26 -51.88
N ASN A 667 28.48 0.45 -53.20
CA ASN A 667 29.35 -0.17 -54.22
C ASN A 667 29.21 -1.70 -54.28
N GLY A 668 28.16 -2.18 -54.94
CA GLY A 668 27.85 -3.60 -55.13
C GLY A 668 26.57 -4.04 -54.39
N GLY A 669 26.15 -5.28 -54.64
CA GLY A 669 25.05 -5.91 -53.93
C GLY A 669 23.87 -6.28 -54.83
N VAL A 670 23.36 -7.49 -54.66
CA VAL A 670 22.23 -8.00 -55.42
C VAL A 670 21.05 -8.19 -54.48
N VAL A 671 19.95 -7.48 -54.74
CA VAL A 671 18.68 -7.68 -54.03
C VAL A 671 17.74 -8.46 -54.93
N ARG A 672 17.26 -9.61 -54.44
CA ARG A 672 16.32 -10.48 -55.17
C ARG A 672 15.02 -10.57 -54.38
N PHE A 673 13.91 -10.29 -55.05
CA PHE A 673 12.56 -10.45 -54.52
C PHE A 673 11.86 -11.61 -55.24
N GLY A 674 10.89 -12.22 -54.57
CA GLY A 674 9.93 -13.13 -55.18
C GLY A 674 9.05 -12.46 -56.23
N ASP A 675 8.30 -13.27 -56.99
CA ASP A 675 7.28 -12.77 -57.92
C ASP A 675 6.22 -11.98 -57.17
N SER A 676 6.19 -10.67 -57.38
CA SER A 676 5.34 -9.73 -56.66
C SER A 676 4.09 -9.37 -57.45
N SER A 677 3.83 -10.01 -58.60
CA SER A 677 2.68 -9.72 -59.46
C SER A 677 1.31 -9.90 -58.78
N GLY A 678 1.27 -10.69 -57.70
CA GLY A 678 0.08 -10.89 -56.86
C GLY A 678 -0.16 -9.81 -55.80
N GLU A 679 0.82 -8.94 -55.53
CA GLU A 679 0.77 -7.97 -54.44
C GLU A 679 0.16 -6.61 -54.85
N THR A 680 -0.46 -5.91 -53.92
CA THR A 680 -1.05 -4.60 -54.20
C THR A 680 -0.05 -3.47 -53.98
N TRP A 681 0.04 -2.54 -54.94
CA TRP A 681 0.89 -1.35 -54.85
C TRP A 681 0.02 -0.10 -54.92
N SER A 682 0.11 0.76 -53.90
CA SER A 682 -0.71 1.97 -53.78
C SER A 682 0.05 3.26 -54.06
N ASP A 683 1.37 3.20 -54.24
CA ASP A 683 2.25 4.36 -54.46
C ASP A 683 3.61 3.94 -55.06
N LEU A 684 4.53 4.89 -55.22
CA LEU A 684 5.83 4.72 -55.85
C LEU A 684 6.86 3.99 -54.97
N LEU A 685 7.56 3.01 -55.57
CA LEU A 685 8.83 2.50 -55.07
C LEU A 685 9.97 3.24 -55.77
N THR A 686 10.74 4.01 -55.01
CA THR A 686 11.93 4.70 -55.51
C THR A 686 13.16 3.81 -55.34
N ILE A 687 14.02 3.75 -56.34
CA ILE A 687 15.31 3.08 -56.28
C ILE A 687 16.39 4.16 -56.37
N SER A 688 17.23 4.27 -55.35
CA SER A 688 18.34 5.22 -55.30
C SER A 688 19.69 4.51 -55.28
N GLY A 689 20.74 5.23 -55.67
CA GLY A 689 22.11 4.73 -55.56
C GLY A 689 22.46 3.60 -56.54
N TRP A 690 21.70 3.43 -57.63
CA TRP A 690 21.94 2.38 -58.62
C TRP A 690 23.17 2.69 -59.50
N GLU A 691 24.11 1.76 -59.56
CA GLU A 691 25.34 1.75 -60.38
C GLU A 691 25.47 0.45 -61.22
N GLY A 692 24.35 -0.15 -61.61
CA GLY A 692 24.29 -1.38 -62.40
C GLY A 692 24.56 -1.21 -63.91
N LEU A 693 24.21 -2.24 -64.68
CA LEU A 693 24.26 -2.23 -66.15
C LEU A 693 22.84 -2.28 -66.73
N VAL A 694 22.55 -1.41 -67.70
CA VAL A 694 21.23 -1.38 -68.38
C VAL A 694 20.93 -2.65 -69.18
N THR A 695 21.95 -3.44 -69.50
CA THR A 695 21.83 -4.76 -70.15
C THR A 695 21.61 -5.90 -69.14
N GLY A 696 21.60 -5.58 -67.85
CA GLY A 696 21.58 -6.53 -66.76
C GLY A 696 22.94 -7.12 -66.41
N GLY A 697 23.01 -7.81 -65.27
CA GLY A 697 24.20 -8.54 -64.80
C GLY A 697 25.32 -7.64 -64.24
N GLY A 698 24.99 -6.42 -63.80
CA GLY A 698 25.94 -5.49 -63.18
C GLY A 698 26.38 -5.89 -61.77
N ALA A 699 27.24 -5.09 -61.14
CA ALA A 699 27.63 -5.30 -59.74
C ALA A 699 26.49 -5.04 -58.75
N GLU A 700 25.53 -4.19 -59.15
CA GLU A 700 24.31 -3.88 -58.43
C GLU A 700 23.12 -4.29 -59.26
N GLN A 701 22.24 -5.10 -58.68
CA GLN A 701 21.08 -5.66 -59.36
C GLN A 701 19.89 -5.66 -58.41
N VAL A 702 18.71 -5.33 -58.95
CA VAL A 702 17.43 -5.52 -58.30
C VAL A 702 16.62 -6.47 -59.17
N ILE A 703 16.27 -7.63 -58.65
CA ILE A 703 15.65 -8.72 -59.42
C ILE A 703 14.31 -9.06 -58.79
N PHE A 704 13.27 -9.19 -59.61
CA PHE A 704 11.97 -9.72 -59.21
C PHE A 704 11.73 -11.07 -59.90
N GLY A 705 11.38 -12.09 -59.13
CA GLY A 705 11.09 -13.44 -59.63
C GLY A 705 12.24 -14.04 -60.46
N THR A 706 11.87 -14.77 -61.51
CA THR A 706 12.83 -15.46 -62.40
C THR A 706 12.65 -15.09 -63.87
N ASP A 707 11.66 -14.26 -64.20
CA ASP A 707 11.37 -13.81 -65.56
C ASP A 707 10.71 -12.42 -65.58
N GLY A 708 10.50 -11.87 -66.78
CA GLY A 708 9.96 -10.52 -67.00
C GLY A 708 8.48 -10.31 -66.64
N ASN A 709 7.77 -11.33 -66.13
CA ASN A 709 6.38 -11.22 -65.69
C ASN A 709 6.22 -11.13 -64.17
N ALA A 710 7.33 -11.08 -63.42
CA ALA A 710 7.33 -11.04 -61.96
C ALA A 710 6.75 -9.74 -61.35
N LEU A 711 6.39 -8.78 -62.20
CA LEU A 711 5.68 -7.55 -61.88
C LEU A 711 4.60 -7.31 -62.95
N THR A 712 3.44 -6.83 -62.54
CA THR A 712 2.41 -6.32 -63.46
C THR A 712 2.84 -5.00 -64.11
N THR A 713 2.20 -4.63 -65.22
CA THR A 713 2.47 -3.34 -65.88
C THR A 713 2.25 -2.14 -64.95
N ASP A 714 1.21 -2.20 -64.10
CA ASP A 714 0.90 -1.11 -63.16
C ASP A 714 1.95 -1.00 -62.04
N GLN A 715 2.42 -2.14 -61.51
CA GLN A 715 3.50 -2.16 -60.52
C GLN A 715 4.82 -1.67 -61.12
N LEU A 716 5.18 -2.12 -62.33
CA LEU A 716 6.39 -1.65 -63.02
C LEU A 716 6.31 -0.13 -63.28
N SER A 717 5.13 0.38 -63.64
CA SER A 717 4.87 1.81 -63.81
C SER A 717 4.91 2.61 -62.50
N SER A 718 4.95 1.93 -61.36
CA SER A 718 5.08 2.51 -60.02
C SER A 718 6.52 2.45 -59.47
N ILE A 719 7.50 2.03 -60.27
CA ILE A 719 8.92 2.05 -59.89
C ILE A 719 9.63 3.25 -60.53
N ARG A 720 10.45 3.97 -59.75
CA ARG A 720 11.27 5.09 -60.24
C ARG A 720 12.72 4.91 -59.85
N PHE A 721 13.64 4.99 -60.82
CA PHE A 721 15.06 5.14 -60.53
C PHE A 721 15.38 6.62 -60.36
N ALA A 722 15.93 6.99 -59.20
CA ALA A 722 16.34 8.35 -58.88
C ALA A 722 17.85 8.50 -59.05
N ASP A 723 18.25 9.42 -59.94
CA ASP A 723 19.64 9.75 -60.25
C ASP A 723 20.55 8.51 -60.49
N PRO A 724 20.14 7.54 -61.35
CA PRO A 724 20.96 6.36 -61.61
C PRO A 724 22.33 6.75 -62.18
N SER A 725 23.39 6.07 -61.73
CA SER A 725 24.76 6.35 -62.16
C SER A 725 24.94 6.09 -63.66
N GLY A 726 25.71 6.94 -64.33
CA GLY A 726 25.88 6.91 -65.79
C GLY A 726 24.77 7.61 -66.60
N PHE A 727 23.73 8.13 -65.94
CA PHE A 727 22.66 8.91 -66.57
C PHE A 727 22.71 10.39 -66.17
N ALA A 728 21.95 11.23 -66.88
CA ALA A 728 21.74 12.61 -66.45
C ALA A 728 20.86 12.65 -65.19
N PRO A 729 21.08 13.59 -64.25
CA PRO A 729 20.23 13.71 -63.06
C PRO A 729 18.74 13.81 -63.39
N GLY A 730 17.90 13.10 -62.65
CA GLY A 730 16.46 13.01 -62.87
C GLY A 730 15.85 11.67 -62.45
N LEU A 731 14.53 11.56 -62.64
CA LEU A 731 13.77 10.33 -62.42
C LEU A 731 13.61 9.55 -63.73
N TYR A 732 13.82 8.24 -63.66
CA TYR A 732 13.67 7.33 -64.80
C TYR A 732 12.60 6.28 -64.48
N ASP A 733 11.79 5.93 -65.48
CA ASP A 733 10.87 4.79 -65.38
C ASP A 733 11.67 3.48 -65.28
N ALA A 734 11.06 2.41 -64.79
CA ALA A 734 11.68 1.08 -64.75
C ALA A 734 11.38 0.25 -66.00
N ALA A 735 12.36 -0.53 -66.45
CA ALA A 735 12.18 -1.61 -67.42
C ALA A 735 12.59 -2.94 -66.79
N ILE A 736 11.85 -4.02 -67.05
CA ILE A 736 12.16 -5.37 -66.57
C ILE A 736 12.78 -6.21 -67.70
N LEU A 737 13.90 -6.86 -67.42
CA LEU A 737 14.62 -7.75 -68.33
C LEU A 737 14.08 -9.18 -68.25
N GLY A 738 14.44 -10.02 -69.22
CA GLY A 738 13.93 -11.41 -69.31
C GLY A 738 14.35 -12.33 -68.15
N ASN A 739 15.32 -11.93 -67.33
CA ASN A 739 15.75 -12.61 -66.11
C ASN A 739 15.11 -12.05 -64.83
N GLY A 740 14.16 -11.11 -64.96
CA GLY A 740 13.51 -10.44 -63.83
C GLY A 740 14.24 -9.22 -63.26
N GLU A 741 15.43 -8.89 -63.76
CA GLU A 741 16.18 -7.71 -63.33
C GLU A 741 15.52 -6.42 -63.82
N ILE A 742 15.33 -5.46 -62.92
CA ILE A 742 14.83 -4.13 -63.27
C ILE A 742 15.99 -3.14 -63.46
N VAL A 743 15.90 -2.33 -64.51
CA VAL A 743 16.92 -1.35 -64.89
C VAL A 743 16.28 0.01 -65.20
N PRO A 744 17.05 1.12 -65.15
CA PRO A 744 16.57 2.42 -65.60
C PRO A 744 16.15 2.41 -67.07
N GLY A 745 14.94 2.89 -67.32
CA GLY A 745 14.33 3.05 -68.64
C GLY A 745 14.50 4.47 -69.19
N SER A 746 13.39 5.10 -69.56
CA SER A 746 13.40 6.45 -70.14
C SER A 746 13.38 7.54 -69.06
N LEU A 747 14.07 8.65 -69.31
CA LEU A 747 14.00 9.83 -68.46
C LEU A 747 12.58 10.38 -68.46
N ILE A 748 12.03 10.59 -67.27
CA ILE A 748 10.74 11.25 -67.08
C ILE A 748 11.00 12.76 -67.10
N PRO A 749 10.44 13.50 -68.07
CA PRO A 749 10.62 14.94 -68.11
C PRO A 749 10.05 15.56 -66.84
N GLU A 750 10.85 16.38 -66.16
CA GLU A 750 10.33 17.31 -65.14
C GLU A 750 9.14 18.05 -65.75
N PRO A 751 7.98 18.16 -65.08
CA PRO A 751 6.85 18.88 -65.62
C PRO A 751 7.33 20.28 -65.99
N SER A 752 7.35 20.57 -67.30
CA SER A 752 7.79 21.85 -67.82
C SER A 752 7.05 22.95 -67.07
N ALA A 753 7.79 23.92 -66.52
CA ALA A 753 7.25 25.09 -65.84
C ALA A 753 6.30 25.87 -66.76
N VAL A 754 5.06 25.42 -66.86
CA VAL A 754 3.96 26.18 -67.45
C VAL A 754 3.45 27.07 -66.33
N LEU A 755 3.84 28.34 -66.43
CA LEU A 755 3.27 29.50 -65.76
C LEU A 755 1.75 29.34 -65.53
N LEU A 756 1.34 29.00 -64.30
CA LEU A 756 -0.04 29.16 -63.85
C LEU A 756 -0.08 30.30 -62.81
N VAL A 757 -0.65 31.43 -63.24
CA VAL A 757 -1.15 32.46 -62.33
C VAL A 757 -2.30 31.85 -61.53
N ALA A 758 -2.21 31.97 -60.20
CA ALA A 758 -3.23 31.82 -59.14
C ALA A 758 -3.19 30.55 -58.25
N ALA A 759 -2.89 30.83 -56.97
CA ALA A 759 -3.07 30.05 -55.71
C ALA A 759 -2.28 28.73 -55.57
N GLY A 760 -1.41 28.49 -54.59
CA GLY A 760 -0.98 29.17 -53.37
C GLY A 760 -0.41 28.11 -52.41
N SER A 761 0.82 28.31 -51.88
CA SER A 761 1.45 27.64 -50.70
C SER A 761 1.61 26.10 -50.76
N VAL A 762 2.78 25.45 -50.73
CA VAL A 762 3.88 25.42 -49.74
C VAL A 762 5.03 24.60 -50.37
N ALA A 763 6.19 25.20 -50.59
CA ALA A 763 7.42 24.50 -50.94
C ALA A 763 8.59 25.17 -50.23
N ALA A 764 9.07 24.56 -49.16
CA ALA A 764 10.36 24.89 -48.54
C ALA A 764 10.81 23.67 -47.72
N GLY A 765 11.80 22.93 -48.22
CA GLY A 765 12.27 21.75 -47.48
C GLY A 765 13.43 20.94 -48.06
N PHE A 766 14.15 21.39 -49.09
CA PHE A 766 15.42 20.76 -49.47
C PHE A 766 16.50 21.81 -49.66
N ARG A 767 17.26 22.08 -48.59
CA ARG A 767 18.57 22.72 -48.70
C ARG A 767 19.64 21.67 -48.43
N ARG A 768 20.44 21.44 -49.48
CA ARG A 768 21.72 20.74 -49.50
C ARG A 768 22.57 21.07 -48.28
N ARG A 769 23.14 20.04 -47.66
CA ARG A 769 24.37 20.14 -46.87
C ARG A 769 25.40 19.19 -47.48
N ARG A 770 26.36 19.73 -48.23
CA ARG A 770 27.63 19.04 -48.51
C ARG A 770 28.60 19.47 -47.40
N ILE A 771 29.17 18.46 -46.73
CA ILE A 771 30.35 18.44 -45.84
C ILE A 771 30.44 19.57 -44.81
#